data_AF-A0A5J4UC03-F1
#
_entry.id   AF-A0A5J4UC03-F1
#
_cell.length_a   1.000
_cell.length_b   1.000
_cell.length_c   1.000
_cell.angle_alpha   90.00
_cell.angle_beta   90.00
_cell.angle_gamma   90.00
#
_symmetry.space_group_name_H-M   'P 1'
#
loop_
_entity.id
_entity.type
_entity.pdbx_description
1 polymer ?
#
loop_
_entity_poly.entity_id
_entity_poly.type
_entity_poly.pdbx_seq_one_letter_code
_entity_poly.pdbx_strand_id
1 'polypeptide(L)'
;MPDRKGKFLHPSSRVALAKKELFKYYNVKRQHQREFLVNYPGFNFATDAEEISRRLNLNINIYQYIDTREAVKSLRSSAPRMWPINRRIDESNDIYNPFYQLLCSYHNTIINDDGEEINNDPEEQSRELLQSKIASTLQSANIVGKPTEFNILLVTDDCGNSHIMYIADVNGLLGIKICPICKVHAIPAHNKYGHVKRKMEAHMKKCKENKQLLLENTHLKLDYDGQIIKRVVLEKYPKPYAPHILQNKSYKYLLANNRVNELKPIKFYITYKFFTLDRKVNKKCGEFSFQHANLEPLCVSSTIKTKNKIKTIYFDNRTVNFIDEWLKLLFEEAKQVKFDNKYQDENIPQCFDVPVLGWDSSKFDTSLIFRNLHSNQYVISKYIGSGAHPKQIVVKNKENSVTLKFIDAKSYLAPNMEYDAFIKDIGKVVLNKPVFPEEYLNCDNYQTELDKSEAFPIESFINQLKNSSISISEYNNYVKKCESFVSRWNYMRHCIEQDTQMMLHPIDNMIDFYFEFKVDMLLNTSLAKNSCQVKYSFVYKDFDLSESYNDVIYDSQDPKDDEATERSSTTFGVAPLLKASPDVKQFILTPQYWQLKVNDYNEQDKRQKRDRKHNITIKDYEYFKKLFITHTCHMCQSRFNYKNKPTLDRIDNAKAHTKANVLPCCLYCNKYASNRDKNEARLMIQLRRFALKYGLPMTISDQQVYQLCRRDLTGGISYVAHRENIAGETKINKFIYDKYSNSVHSFDLPHVMTHVYSLDFN
;
A
#
# COMPACT_ATOMS: atom_id res chain seq x y z
N MET A 1 19.68 58.10 14.16
CA MET A 1 18.78 57.87 12.98
C MET A 1 17.40 58.42 13.28
N PRO A 2 16.72 59.14 12.37
CA PRO A 2 15.38 59.66 12.64
C PRO A 2 14.37 58.53 12.83
N ASP A 3 13.42 58.70 13.74
CA ASP A 3 12.22 57.88 13.84
C ASP A 3 11.06 58.48 13.03
N ARG A 4 9.91 57.78 13.00
CA ARG A 4 8.71 58.23 12.27
C ARG A 4 8.22 59.62 12.74
N LYS A 5 8.53 59.99 13.98
CA LYS A 5 8.14 61.26 14.62
C LYS A 5 9.24 62.34 14.49
N GLY A 6 10.35 62.05 13.79
CA GLY A 6 11.44 62.99 13.57
C GLY A 6 12.47 63.08 14.71
N LYS A 7 12.39 62.23 15.74
CA LYS A 7 13.38 62.18 16.84
C LYS A 7 14.57 61.31 16.45
N PHE A 8 15.78 61.74 16.81
CA PHE A 8 17.00 60.99 16.51
C PHE A 8 17.25 59.90 17.56
N LEU A 9 17.24 58.64 17.10
CA LEU A 9 17.67 57.47 17.87
C LEU A 9 19.18 57.42 18.03
N HIS A 10 19.63 56.94 19.21
CA HIS A 10 21.03 56.70 19.50
C HIS A 10 21.66 55.75 18.46
N PRO A 11 22.83 56.07 17.88
CA PRO A 11 23.42 55.33 16.76
C PRO A 11 23.67 53.84 17.01
N SER A 12 23.99 53.47 18.26
CA SER A 12 24.25 52.07 18.66
C SER A 12 23.02 51.29 19.13
N SER A 13 21.83 51.91 19.16
CA SER A 13 20.61 51.19 19.54
C SER A 13 20.28 50.11 18.50
N ARG A 14 19.79 48.95 18.95
CA ARG A 14 19.37 47.86 18.05
C ARG A 14 18.38 48.33 16.99
N VAL A 15 17.48 49.25 17.37
CA VAL A 15 16.50 49.86 16.46
C VAL A 15 17.17 50.75 15.39
N ALA A 16 18.21 51.52 15.75
CA ALA A 16 18.95 52.32 14.77
C ALA A 16 19.78 51.44 13.82
N LEU A 17 20.37 50.36 14.33
CA LEU A 17 21.10 49.38 13.51
C LEU A 17 20.16 48.65 12.54
N ALA A 18 19.00 48.19 13.01
CA ALA A 18 17.99 47.54 12.16
C ALA A 18 17.49 48.49 11.06
N LYS A 19 17.21 49.76 11.39
CA LYS A 19 16.83 50.76 10.38
C LYS A 19 17.93 51.03 9.36
N LYS A 20 19.20 50.99 9.77
CA LYS A 20 20.34 51.15 8.85
C LYS A 20 20.38 50.03 7.82
N GLU A 21 20.19 48.78 8.25
CA GLU A 21 20.11 47.65 7.34
C GLU A 21 18.84 47.69 6.47
N LEU A 22 17.70 48.13 7.02
CA LEU A 22 16.46 48.34 6.25
C LEU A 22 16.65 49.35 5.11
N PHE A 23 17.26 50.50 5.39
CA PHE A 23 17.53 51.50 4.34
C PHE A 23 18.56 51.02 3.32
N LYS A 24 19.54 50.22 3.75
CA LYS A 24 20.51 49.58 2.85
C LYS A 24 19.85 48.49 1.99
N TYR A 25 18.82 47.83 2.51
CA TYR A 25 18.04 46.85 1.78
C TYR A 25 17.25 47.51 0.64
N TYR A 26 16.42 48.52 0.98
CA TYR A 26 15.59 49.27 0.05
C TYR A 26 16.32 50.40 -0.71
N ASN A 27 17.65 50.47 -0.61
CA ASN A 27 18.50 51.49 -1.22
C ASN A 27 18.05 52.96 -0.98
N VAL A 28 17.59 53.26 0.23
CA VAL A 28 17.01 54.56 0.59
C VAL A 28 18.08 55.56 0.98
N LYS A 29 18.27 56.60 0.15
CA LYS A 29 19.21 57.70 0.43
C LYS A 29 18.81 58.49 1.68
N ARG A 30 19.81 59.01 2.40
CA ARG A 30 19.67 59.69 3.71
C ARG A 30 18.55 60.75 3.75
N GLN A 31 18.42 61.54 2.69
CA GLN A 31 17.42 62.60 2.57
C GLN A 31 15.96 62.11 2.49
N HIS A 32 15.73 60.88 2.01
CA HIS A 32 14.40 60.28 1.85
C HIS A 32 14.05 59.27 2.97
N GLN A 33 14.96 59.03 3.93
CA GLN A 33 14.77 58.01 4.97
C GLN A 33 13.56 58.28 5.88
N ARG A 34 13.26 59.55 6.18
CA ARG A 34 12.10 59.90 7.01
C ARG A 34 10.80 59.65 6.26
N GLU A 35 10.71 60.13 5.03
CA GLU A 35 9.55 59.95 4.15
C GLU A 35 9.28 58.45 3.91
N PHE A 36 10.33 57.68 3.61
CA PHE A 36 10.25 56.23 3.50
C PHE A 36 9.70 55.59 4.77
N LEU A 37 10.19 55.96 5.98
CA LEU A 37 9.68 55.37 7.23
C LEU A 37 8.21 55.69 7.49
N VAL A 38 7.74 56.87 7.10
CA VAL A 38 6.33 57.29 7.26
C VAL A 38 5.44 56.49 6.33
N ASN A 39 5.87 56.30 5.08
CA ASN A 39 5.10 55.61 4.04
C ASN A 39 5.41 54.11 3.93
N TYR A 40 6.26 53.56 4.80
CA TYR A 40 6.71 52.18 4.71
C TYR A 40 5.52 51.21 4.90
N PRO A 41 5.16 50.42 3.86
CA PRO A 41 3.95 49.59 3.87
C PRO A 41 4.06 48.36 4.78
N GLY A 42 5.26 48.05 5.28
CA GLY A 42 5.55 46.85 6.04
C GLY A 42 6.56 45.97 5.31
N PHE A 43 7.08 44.95 5.99
CA PHE A 43 7.98 43.95 5.41
C PHE A 43 7.14 42.77 4.90
N ASN A 44 7.18 42.46 3.60
CA ASN A 44 6.39 41.38 3.03
C ASN A 44 7.19 40.09 3.07
N PHE A 45 6.90 39.25 4.07
CA PHE A 45 7.64 38.00 4.29
C PHE A 45 7.54 37.01 3.12
N ALA A 46 6.48 37.07 2.29
CA ALA A 46 6.30 36.15 1.18
C ALA A 46 7.19 36.48 -0.03
N THR A 47 7.48 37.77 -0.25
CA THR A 47 8.30 38.23 -1.39
C THR A 47 9.75 38.55 -0.98
N ASP A 48 9.95 39.10 0.22
CA ASP A 48 11.24 39.69 0.61
C ASP A 48 12.14 38.65 1.32
N ALA A 49 11.58 37.57 1.88
CA ALA A 49 12.36 36.57 2.62
C ALA A 49 13.32 35.78 1.73
N GLU A 50 12.95 35.54 0.47
CA GLU A 50 13.78 34.83 -0.51
C GLU A 50 14.99 35.68 -0.94
N GLU A 51 14.79 36.99 -1.13
CA GLU A 51 15.88 37.92 -1.44
C GLU A 51 16.83 38.11 -0.25
N ILE A 52 16.31 38.18 0.98
CA ILE A 52 17.14 38.21 2.19
C ILE A 52 17.91 36.90 2.37
N SER A 53 17.27 35.74 2.14
CA SER A 53 17.92 34.42 2.19
C SER A 53 19.13 34.36 1.26
N ARG A 54 19.00 34.87 0.02
CA ARG A 54 20.11 34.99 -0.94
C ARG A 54 21.17 36.00 -0.50
N ARG A 55 20.78 37.23 -0.18
CA ARG A 55 21.71 38.34 0.11
C ARG A 55 22.55 38.12 1.38
N LEU A 56 21.98 37.47 2.39
CA LEU A 56 22.64 37.22 3.68
C LEU A 56 23.16 35.78 3.82
N ASN A 57 23.01 34.94 2.78
CA ASN A 57 23.37 33.52 2.79
C ASN A 57 22.75 32.75 3.98
N LEU A 58 21.42 32.87 4.11
CA LEU A 58 20.63 32.25 5.19
C LEU A 58 19.66 31.21 4.64
N ASN A 59 19.45 30.12 5.39
CA ASN A 59 18.27 29.27 5.23
C ASN A 59 17.27 29.67 6.32
N ILE A 60 16.15 30.30 5.95
CA ILE A 60 15.17 30.80 6.92
C ILE A 60 14.08 29.74 7.10
N ASN A 61 13.95 29.18 8.30
CA ASN A 61 12.91 28.21 8.64
C ASN A 61 11.89 28.85 9.59
N ILE A 62 10.62 28.83 9.20
CA ILE A 62 9.52 29.43 9.97
C ILE A 62 8.69 28.33 10.60
N TYR A 63 8.56 28.38 11.92
CA TYR A 63 7.72 27.50 12.72
C TYR A 63 6.52 28.28 13.24
N GLN A 64 5.40 27.61 13.51
CA GLN A 64 4.22 28.25 14.11
C GLN A 64 3.69 27.45 15.31
N TYR A 65 3.12 28.17 16.29
CA TYR A 65 2.39 27.57 17.40
C TYR A 65 0.97 27.19 16.96
N ILE A 66 0.51 25.99 17.34
CA ILE A 66 -0.86 25.51 17.09
C ILE A 66 -1.59 25.50 18.42
N ASP A 67 -2.53 26.43 18.63
CA ASP A 67 -3.34 26.45 19.84
C ASP A 67 -4.41 25.35 19.81
N THR A 68 -4.33 24.40 20.73
CA THR A 68 -5.31 23.32 20.89
C THR A 68 -6.45 23.67 21.87
N ARG A 69 -6.52 24.91 22.38
CA ARG A 69 -7.57 25.35 23.32
C ARG A 69 -9.00 25.30 22.76
N GLU A 70 -9.18 25.42 21.44
CA GLU A 70 -10.48 25.23 20.78
C GLU A 70 -11.00 23.78 20.94
N ALA A 71 -10.10 22.78 20.92
CA ALA A 71 -10.43 21.38 21.11
C ALA A 71 -10.72 21.00 22.58
N VAL A 72 -10.26 21.81 23.55
CA VAL A 72 -10.49 21.58 24.98
C VAL A 72 -11.75 22.30 25.49
N LYS A 73 -12.19 23.38 24.84
CA LYS A 73 -13.47 24.04 25.17
C LYS A 73 -14.67 23.14 24.90
N SER A 74 -14.63 22.29 23.87
CA SER A 74 -15.69 21.31 23.57
C SER A 74 -15.80 20.16 24.58
N LEU A 75 -14.74 19.90 25.37
CA LEU A 75 -14.73 18.87 26.42
C LEU A 75 -15.25 19.37 27.78
N ARG A 76 -15.39 20.69 27.98
CA ARG A 76 -15.83 21.27 29.27
C ARG A 76 -17.34 21.26 29.49
N SER A 77 -18.15 20.97 28.48
CA SER A 77 -19.62 21.00 28.59
C SER A 77 -20.24 19.69 29.10
N SER A 78 -19.45 18.63 29.34
CA SER A 78 -20.01 17.28 29.62
C SER A 78 -19.59 16.61 30.94
N ALA A 79 -19.08 17.33 31.96
CA ALA A 79 -18.92 16.76 33.30
C ALA A 79 -18.81 17.81 34.44
N PRO A 80 -19.77 17.88 35.39
CA PRO A 80 -19.64 18.71 36.58
C PRO A 80 -18.95 17.93 37.71
N ARG A 81 -17.63 18.09 37.84
CA ARG A 81 -16.83 18.04 39.09
C ARG A 81 -15.35 18.00 38.73
N MET A 82 -14.70 19.16 38.84
CA MET A 82 -13.25 19.32 38.67
C MET A 82 -12.58 19.38 40.04
N TRP A 83 -11.47 18.67 40.22
CA TRP A 83 -10.41 19.09 41.12
C TRP A 83 -9.50 20.09 40.38
N PRO A 84 -8.93 21.10 41.06
CA PRO A 84 -8.25 22.20 40.40
C PRO A 84 -6.93 21.75 39.76
N ILE A 85 -6.81 21.92 38.44
CA ILE A 85 -5.53 21.74 37.73
C ILE A 85 -4.61 22.89 38.14
N ASN A 86 -3.74 22.61 39.08
CA ASN A 86 -2.60 23.45 39.41
C ASN A 86 -1.68 23.55 38.19
N ARG A 87 -1.13 24.73 37.92
CA ARG A 87 -0.02 24.97 36.98
C ARG A 87 1.22 24.21 37.47
N ARG A 88 1.33 22.93 37.15
CA ARG A 88 2.61 22.24 37.05
C ARG A 88 2.57 21.49 35.72
N ILE A 89 3.64 21.68 34.96
CA ILE A 89 4.01 20.87 33.80
C ILE A 89 3.93 19.42 34.27
N ASP A 90 2.88 18.72 33.87
CA ASP A 90 2.69 17.31 34.19
C ASP A 90 3.70 16.51 33.36
N GLU A 91 4.51 15.73 34.06
CA GLU A 91 5.57 14.84 33.55
C GLU A 91 4.99 13.60 32.84
N SER A 92 3.90 13.78 32.07
CA SER A 92 3.33 12.74 31.23
C SER A 92 4.09 12.68 29.90
N ASN A 93 4.61 11.48 29.62
CA ASN A 93 5.55 11.15 28.56
C ASN A 93 4.88 11.09 27.18
N ASP A 94 4.52 12.23 26.58
CA ASP A 94 4.09 12.27 25.19
C ASP A 94 5.25 12.50 24.20
N ILE A 95 5.26 11.67 23.15
CA ILE A 95 6.37 11.39 22.23
C ILE A 95 6.54 12.47 21.13
N TYR A 96 5.71 13.50 21.14
CA TYR A 96 5.68 14.58 20.17
C TYR A 96 5.27 15.87 20.90
N ASN A 97 5.88 17.02 20.59
CA ASN A 97 5.39 18.31 21.05
C ASN A 97 4.36 18.81 20.01
N PRO A 98 3.04 18.55 20.16
CA PRO A 98 2.04 18.84 19.14
C PRO A 98 1.78 20.34 18.94
N PHE A 99 2.40 21.18 19.77
CA PHE A 99 2.14 22.60 19.82
C PHE A 99 2.92 23.40 18.77
N TYR A 100 3.90 22.80 18.08
CA TYR A 100 4.77 23.51 17.12
C TYR A 100 4.96 22.73 15.83
N GLN A 101 4.81 23.38 14.68
CA GLN A 101 5.08 22.80 13.36
C GLN A 101 5.91 23.74 12.48
N LEU A 102 6.70 23.17 11.55
CA LEU A 102 7.34 23.96 10.49
C LEU A 102 6.26 24.43 9.51
N LEU A 103 6.13 25.73 9.34
CA LEU A 103 5.21 26.38 8.40
C LEU A 103 5.80 26.40 6.99
N CYS A 104 7.03 26.90 6.84
CA CYS A 104 7.73 26.96 5.55
C CYS A 104 9.24 27.22 5.74
N SER A 105 10.02 27.03 4.66
CA SER A 105 11.46 27.29 4.61
C SER A 105 11.83 28.05 3.33
N TYR A 106 12.71 29.05 3.45
CA TYR A 106 13.32 29.76 2.33
C TYR A 106 14.80 29.39 2.25
N HIS A 107 15.23 28.87 1.11
CA HIS A 107 16.57 28.35 0.89
C HIS A 107 17.36 29.23 -0.07
N ASN A 108 18.67 29.39 0.19
CA ASN A 108 19.58 30.00 -0.77
C ASN A 108 19.91 29.00 -1.89
N THR A 109 19.07 28.93 -2.92
CA THR A 109 19.33 28.15 -4.13
C THR A 109 20.08 29.01 -5.15
N ILE A 110 21.35 28.71 -5.40
CA ILE A 110 22.06 29.24 -6.57
C ILE A 110 21.46 28.52 -7.77
N ILE A 111 20.71 29.26 -8.60
CA ILE A 111 20.25 28.78 -9.91
C ILE A 111 21.47 28.86 -10.83
N ASN A 112 21.97 27.70 -11.28
CA ASN A 112 22.87 27.65 -12.43
C ASN A 112 21.97 27.65 -13.67
N ASP A 113 21.71 28.82 -14.23
CA ASP A 113 21.12 28.94 -15.56
C ASP A 113 22.24 28.70 -16.59
N ASP A 114 22.43 27.44 -16.98
CA ASP A 114 23.08 27.10 -18.24
C ASP A 114 21.97 26.74 -19.24
N GLY A 115 21.39 27.76 -19.87
CA GLY A 115 20.31 27.61 -20.85
C GLY A 115 19.94 28.94 -21.50
N GLU A 116 20.76 29.41 -22.43
CA GLU A 116 20.44 30.55 -23.30
C GLU A 116 19.28 30.19 -24.24
N GLU A 117 18.10 30.80 -24.04
CA GLU A 117 17.12 31.01 -25.11
C GLU A 117 17.08 32.51 -25.43
N ILE A 118 17.54 32.85 -26.64
CA ILE A 118 17.55 34.21 -27.16
C ILE A 118 16.13 34.57 -27.60
N ASN A 119 15.48 35.48 -26.87
CA ASN A 119 14.29 36.19 -27.35
C ASN A 119 14.68 37.65 -27.64
N ASN A 120 14.57 38.06 -28.91
CA ASN A 120 14.85 39.41 -29.35
C ASN A 120 13.60 40.29 -29.15
N ASP A 121 13.52 41.01 -28.03
CA ASP A 121 12.54 42.09 -27.84
C ASP A 121 13.24 43.38 -27.33
N PRO A 122 13.09 44.56 -27.95
CA PRO A 122 13.95 45.73 -27.69
C PRO A 122 13.73 46.43 -26.34
N GLU A 123 12.66 46.13 -25.60
CA GLU A 123 12.35 46.81 -24.33
C GLU A 123 13.06 46.20 -23.09
N GLU A 124 13.72 45.04 -23.23
CA GLU A 124 14.33 44.31 -22.11
C GLU A 124 15.82 44.65 -21.85
N GLN A 125 16.47 45.42 -22.74
CA GLN A 125 17.89 45.80 -22.61
C GLN A 125 18.20 46.72 -21.41
N SER A 126 17.18 47.42 -20.87
CA SER A 126 17.36 48.31 -19.72
C SER A 126 17.42 47.57 -18.37
N ARG A 127 16.89 46.34 -18.30
CA ARG A 127 16.92 45.49 -17.09
C ARG A 127 18.19 44.64 -17.01
N GLU A 128 18.69 44.13 -18.13
CA GLU A 128 19.95 43.37 -18.19
C GLU A 128 21.17 44.19 -17.76
N LEU A 129 21.19 45.49 -18.06
CA LEU A 129 22.28 46.39 -17.64
C LEU A 129 22.29 46.64 -16.12
N LEU A 130 21.14 46.46 -15.45
CA LEU A 130 21.02 46.54 -14.00
C LEU A 130 21.41 45.21 -13.33
N GLN A 131 21.03 44.08 -13.92
CA GLN A 131 21.40 42.74 -13.46
C GLN A 131 22.91 42.46 -13.62
N SER A 132 23.55 42.90 -14.70
CA SER A 132 25.00 42.73 -14.91
C SER A 132 25.86 43.57 -13.93
N LYS A 133 25.37 44.75 -13.52
CA LYS A 133 25.99 45.55 -12.44
C LYS A 133 25.83 44.90 -11.06
N ILE A 134 24.71 44.20 -10.81
CA ILE A 134 24.50 43.46 -9.56
C ILE A 134 25.39 42.21 -9.51
N ALA A 135 25.50 41.47 -10.63
CA ALA A 135 26.36 40.29 -10.74
C ALA A 135 27.85 40.60 -10.57
N SER A 136 28.36 41.68 -11.17
CA SER A 136 29.76 42.12 -11.00
C SER A 136 30.05 42.64 -9.59
N THR A 137 29.06 43.21 -8.89
CA THR A 137 29.23 43.60 -7.48
C THR A 137 29.25 42.37 -6.55
N LEU A 138 28.52 41.30 -6.88
CA LEU A 138 28.46 40.06 -6.08
C LEU A 138 29.72 39.19 -6.18
N GLN A 139 30.50 39.26 -7.27
CA GLN A 139 31.79 38.57 -7.37
C GLN A 139 32.88 39.15 -6.45
N SER A 140 32.68 40.36 -5.91
CA SER A 140 33.63 41.02 -5.00
C SER A 140 33.38 40.74 -3.51
N ALA A 141 32.33 39.99 -3.16
CA ALA A 141 32.07 39.54 -1.80
C ALA A 141 32.23 38.01 -1.71
N ASN A 142 33.42 37.55 -1.31
CA ASN A 142 33.70 36.16 -0.94
C ASN A 142 32.71 35.64 0.12
N ILE A 143 31.59 35.02 -0.28
CA ILE A 143 30.76 34.19 0.61
C ILE A 143 30.82 32.75 0.12
N VAL A 144 32.01 32.15 0.25
CA VAL A 144 32.21 30.70 0.11
C VAL A 144 31.97 30.06 1.49
N GLY A 145 30.70 29.85 1.84
CA GLY A 145 30.32 29.19 3.09
C GLY A 145 28.92 28.59 3.00
N LYS A 146 28.69 27.45 3.68
CA LYS A 146 27.34 26.86 3.79
C LYS A 146 26.35 27.90 4.34
N PRO A 147 25.11 27.98 3.81
CA PRO A 147 24.11 28.90 4.34
C PRO A 147 23.89 28.69 5.83
N THR A 148 23.76 29.79 6.58
CA THR A 148 23.49 29.71 8.03
C THR A 148 22.00 29.46 8.25
N GLU A 149 21.65 28.45 9.04
CA GLU A 149 20.26 28.16 9.41
C GLU A 149 19.73 29.24 10.38
N PHE A 150 18.64 29.89 10.00
CA PHE A 150 17.97 30.93 10.78
C PHE A 150 16.53 30.49 11.08
N ASN A 151 16.30 30.04 12.31
CA ASN A 151 15.03 29.44 12.71
C ASN A 151 14.19 30.45 13.50
N ILE A 152 12.97 30.70 13.05
CA ILE A 152 12.04 31.65 13.69
C ILE A 152 10.70 31.00 14.01
N LEU A 153 10.08 31.41 15.11
CA LEU A 153 8.75 31.00 15.54
C LEU A 153 7.79 32.19 15.37
N LEU A 154 6.69 31.96 14.66
CA LEU A 154 5.57 32.87 14.53
C LEU A 154 4.53 32.55 15.61
N VAL A 155 4.16 33.58 16.39
CA VAL A 155 3.14 33.48 17.44
C VAL A 155 2.14 34.60 17.23
N THR A 156 0.88 34.26 16.99
CA THR A 156 -0.20 35.25 16.93
C THR A 156 -0.83 35.36 18.32
N ASP A 157 -0.96 36.58 18.85
CA ASP A 157 -1.65 36.81 20.11
C ASP A 157 -3.17 36.84 19.94
N ASP A 158 -3.90 36.79 21.07
CA ASP A 158 -5.37 36.76 21.10
C ASP A 158 -6.03 38.02 20.47
N CYS A 159 -5.24 39.07 20.20
CA CYS A 159 -5.66 40.31 19.54
C CYS A 159 -5.36 40.31 18.03
N GLY A 160 -4.81 39.23 17.48
CA GLY A 160 -4.47 39.09 16.07
C GLY A 160 -3.11 39.67 15.68
N ASN A 161 -2.27 40.14 16.62
CA ASN A 161 -0.93 40.61 16.30
C ASN A 161 0.03 39.44 16.16
N SER A 162 0.85 39.46 15.12
CA SER A 162 1.88 38.44 14.88
C SER A 162 3.23 38.85 15.46
N HIS A 163 3.78 38.00 16.32
CA HIS A 163 5.09 38.13 16.95
C HIS A 163 6.07 37.14 16.33
N ILE A 164 7.32 37.56 16.13
CA ILE A 164 8.39 36.71 15.60
C ILE A 164 9.45 36.52 16.68
N MET A 165 9.78 35.27 16.98
CA MET A 165 10.81 34.88 17.95
C MET A 165 11.91 34.07 17.28
N TYR A 166 13.16 34.22 17.71
CA TYR A 166 14.27 33.38 17.24
C TYR A 166 14.35 32.07 18.04
N ILE A 167 14.54 30.94 17.36
CA ILE A 167 14.62 29.61 17.98
C ILE A 167 16.09 29.22 18.13
N ALA A 168 16.56 29.16 19.38
CA ALA A 168 17.94 28.79 19.70
C ALA A 168 18.20 27.27 19.63
N ASP A 169 17.23 26.44 20.02
CA ASP A 169 17.31 24.97 19.93
C ASP A 169 16.04 24.38 19.32
N VAL A 170 16.10 24.13 18.01
CA VAL A 170 15.00 23.53 17.24
C VAL A 170 14.69 22.11 17.71
N ASN A 171 15.70 21.33 18.11
CA ASN A 171 15.48 19.94 18.55
C ASN A 171 14.80 19.90 19.93
N GLY A 172 15.18 20.82 20.82
CA GLY A 172 14.52 21.04 22.11
C GLY A 172 13.06 21.49 21.95
N LEU A 173 12.78 22.37 20.97
CA LEU A 173 11.41 22.83 20.69
C LEU A 173 10.51 21.71 20.14
N LEU A 174 10.99 20.95 19.15
CA LEU A 174 10.18 19.97 18.42
C LEU A 174 10.18 18.56 19.03
N GLY A 175 11.12 18.25 19.93
CA GLY A 175 11.24 16.91 20.53
C GLY A 175 11.69 15.81 19.56
N ILE A 176 12.17 16.17 18.37
CA ILE A 176 12.63 15.27 17.30
C ILE A 176 14.04 15.66 16.81
N LYS A 177 14.80 14.66 16.36
CA LYS A 177 16.08 14.77 15.65
C LYS A 177 15.89 14.48 14.18
N ILE A 178 16.30 15.39 13.32
CA ILE A 178 16.24 15.24 11.86
C ILE A 178 17.58 14.71 11.33
N CYS A 179 17.54 13.79 10.37
CA CYS A 179 18.73 13.25 9.73
C CYS A 179 19.52 14.36 9.02
N PRO A 180 20.83 14.51 9.28
CA PRO A 180 21.62 15.58 8.69
C PRO A 180 21.95 15.36 7.20
N ILE A 181 21.72 14.15 6.66
CA ILE A 181 22.09 13.78 5.28
C ILE A 181 20.94 14.02 4.31
N CYS A 182 19.75 13.52 4.64
CA CYS A 182 18.57 13.63 3.78
C CYS A 182 17.65 14.78 4.17
N LYS A 183 17.74 15.29 5.42
CA LYS A 183 16.87 16.35 5.97
C LYS A 183 15.37 16.04 6.02
N VAL A 184 14.92 14.89 5.50
CA VAL A 184 13.51 14.48 5.48
C VAL A 184 13.13 13.48 6.59
N HIS A 185 14.11 12.79 7.19
CA HIS A 185 13.83 11.74 8.18
C HIS A 185 13.97 12.25 9.60
N ALA A 186 12.90 12.19 10.39
CA ALA A 186 12.90 12.58 11.79
C ALA A 186 12.75 11.36 12.73
N ILE A 187 13.43 11.41 13.88
CA ILE A 187 13.36 10.40 14.95
C ILE A 187 13.18 11.14 16.28
N PRO A 188 12.36 10.66 17.24
CA PRO A 188 12.21 11.30 18.54
C PRO A 188 13.56 11.54 19.26
N ALA A 189 13.72 12.70 19.88
CA ALA A 189 14.99 13.13 20.49
C ALA A 189 15.26 12.52 21.87
N HIS A 190 14.21 12.04 22.56
CA HIS A 190 14.29 11.49 23.91
C HIS A 190 14.72 10.00 23.91
N ASN A 191 15.68 9.67 24.77
CA ASN A 191 16.37 8.38 24.75
C ASN A 191 15.91 7.41 25.86
N LYS A 192 14.60 7.28 26.09
CA LYS A 192 14.07 6.42 27.18
C LYS A 192 14.41 4.92 27.01
N TYR A 193 14.78 4.48 25.80
CA TYR A 193 15.09 3.07 25.49
C TYR A 193 16.39 2.85 24.67
N GLY A 194 17.34 3.79 24.63
CA GLY A 194 18.67 3.55 24.04
C GLY A 194 18.72 3.31 22.51
N HIS A 195 17.59 3.36 21.79
CA HIS A 195 17.52 2.97 20.37
C HIS A 195 17.55 4.14 19.38
N VAL A 196 17.45 5.39 19.82
CA VAL A 196 17.39 6.58 18.94
C VAL A 196 18.68 6.74 18.15
N LYS A 197 19.84 6.67 18.83
CA LYS A 197 21.16 6.76 18.20
C LYS A 197 21.33 5.67 17.14
N ARG A 198 21.04 4.41 17.49
CA ARG A 198 21.10 3.26 16.57
C ARG A 198 20.17 3.41 15.37
N LYS A 199 18.93 3.88 15.56
CA LYS A 199 17.96 4.09 14.46
C LYS A 199 18.45 5.21 13.52
N MET A 200 18.97 6.30 14.08
CA MET A 200 19.53 7.41 13.30
C MET A 200 20.78 6.98 12.53
N GLU A 201 21.69 6.24 13.17
CA GLU A 201 22.90 5.68 12.52
C GLU A 201 22.55 4.70 11.40
N ALA A 202 21.58 3.80 11.63
CA ALA A 202 21.11 2.85 10.61
C ALA A 202 20.46 3.57 9.41
N HIS A 203 19.69 4.63 9.66
CA HIS A 203 19.13 5.47 8.61
C HIS A 203 20.22 6.25 7.85
N MET A 204 21.15 6.89 8.57
CA MET A 204 22.26 7.64 7.98
C MET A 204 23.17 6.75 7.11
N LYS A 205 23.40 5.49 7.53
CA LYS A 205 24.12 4.51 6.70
C LYS A 205 23.41 4.29 5.36
N LYS A 206 22.10 4.06 5.38
CA LYS A 206 21.30 3.93 4.16
C LYS A 206 21.32 5.20 3.31
N CYS A 207 21.26 6.38 3.91
CA CYS A 207 21.36 7.64 3.18
C CYS A 207 22.72 7.86 2.52
N LYS A 208 23.83 7.41 3.14
CA LYS A 208 25.16 7.45 2.51
C LYS A 208 25.24 6.51 1.31
N GLU A 209 24.76 5.27 1.47
CA GLU A 209 24.68 4.29 0.38
C GLU A 209 23.80 4.82 -0.77
N ASN A 210 22.71 5.53 -0.45
CA ASN A 210 21.82 6.14 -1.43
C ASN A 210 22.47 7.31 -2.18
N LYS A 211 23.23 8.17 -1.49
CA LYS A 211 23.99 9.26 -2.15
C LYS A 211 25.03 8.70 -3.13
N GLN A 212 25.71 7.61 -2.75
CA GLN A 212 26.65 6.94 -3.65
C GLN A 212 25.95 6.37 -4.89
N LEU A 213 24.79 5.72 -4.70
CA LEU A 213 23.98 5.22 -5.82
C LEU A 213 23.50 6.33 -6.76
N LEU A 214 23.11 7.49 -6.22
CA LEU A 214 22.69 8.66 -7.01
C LEU A 214 23.85 9.33 -7.76
N LEU A 215 25.07 9.23 -7.24
CA LEU A 215 26.29 9.64 -7.94
C LEU A 215 26.60 8.70 -9.12
N GLU A 216 26.39 7.39 -8.93
CA GLU A 216 26.58 6.37 -9.98
C GLU A 216 25.42 6.33 -11.00
N ASN A 217 24.24 6.84 -10.65
CA ASN A 217 23.03 6.83 -11.47
C ASN A 217 22.42 8.23 -11.53
N THR A 218 23.13 9.17 -12.16
CA THR A 218 22.78 10.60 -12.20
C THR A 218 21.37 10.87 -12.75
N HIS A 219 20.86 10.02 -13.64
CA HIS A 219 19.49 10.10 -14.17
C HIS A 219 18.40 9.89 -13.08
N LEU A 220 18.71 9.21 -11.97
CA LEU A 220 17.78 8.99 -10.85
C LEU A 220 17.80 10.14 -9.81
N LYS A 221 18.69 11.12 -9.97
CA LYS A 221 18.94 12.17 -8.97
C LYS A 221 17.78 13.15 -8.84
N LEU A 222 17.12 13.51 -9.94
CA LEU A 222 15.94 14.38 -9.93
C LEU A 222 14.73 13.69 -9.29
N ASP A 223 14.57 12.38 -9.50
CA ASP A 223 13.41 11.62 -9.03
C ASP A 223 13.47 11.24 -7.53
N TYR A 224 14.66 11.19 -6.95
CA TYR A 224 14.88 10.63 -5.59
C TYR A 224 15.72 11.53 -4.68
N ASP A 225 15.84 12.83 -4.95
CA ASP A 225 16.57 13.74 -4.06
C ASP A 225 15.96 13.72 -2.64
N GLY A 226 16.79 13.43 -1.65
CA GLY A 226 16.37 13.23 -0.25
C GLY A 226 15.65 11.91 0.08
N GLN A 227 15.23 11.08 -0.89
CA GLN A 227 14.49 9.83 -0.64
C GLN A 227 15.36 8.57 -0.77
N ILE A 228 15.23 7.60 0.16
CA ILE A 228 15.96 6.32 0.08
C ILE A 228 15.41 5.48 -1.09
N ILE A 229 16.25 5.19 -2.08
CA ILE A 229 15.94 4.24 -3.15
C ILE A 229 15.70 2.86 -2.52
N LYS A 230 14.46 2.36 -2.64
CA LYS A 230 14.10 1.02 -2.16
C LYS A 230 14.70 -0.02 -3.11
N ARG A 231 15.71 -0.76 -2.65
CA ARG A 231 16.24 -1.92 -3.38
C ARG A 231 15.21 -3.06 -3.35
N VAL A 232 15.05 -3.75 -4.47
CA VAL A 232 14.29 -5.01 -4.51
C VAL A 232 15.04 -6.04 -3.67
N VAL A 233 14.30 -6.82 -2.87
CA VAL A 233 14.85 -7.96 -2.13
C VAL A 233 14.28 -9.21 -2.77
N LEU A 234 15.12 -9.90 -3.54
CA LEU A 234 14.73 -11.16 -4.17
C LEU A 234 14.93 -12.33 -3.21
N GLU A 235 14.15 -13.37 -3.43
CA GLU A 235 14.29 -14.60 -2.67
C GLU A 235 15.57 -15.32 -3.09
N LYS A 236 16.31 -15.89 -2.13
CA LYS A 236 17.54 -16.63 -2.41
C LYS A 236 17.33 -17.83 -3.34
N TYR A 237 16.13 -18.40 -3.34
CA TYR A 237 15.75 -19.54 -4.16
C TYR A 237 14.39 -19.28 -4.79
N PRO A 238 14.19 -19.60 -6.08
CA PRO A 238 12.88 -19.55 -6.71
C PRO A 238 11.86 -20.38 -5.94
N LYS A 239 10.68 -19.83 -5.72
CA LYS A 239 9.51 -20.50 -5.14
C LYS A 239 8.47 -20.77 -6.21
N PRO A 240 7.69 -21.86 -6.08
CA PRO A 240 6.57 -22.11 -6.98
C PRO A 240 5.60 -20.93 -6.96
N TYR A 241 5.20 -20.45 -8.14
CA TYR A 241 4.23 -19.36 -8.25
C TYR A 241 2.82 -19.95 -8.29
N ALA A 242 2.22 -20.15 -7.11
CA ALA A 242 0.86 -20.65 -6.93
C ALA A 242 0.02 -19.65 -6.10
N PRO A 243 -0.35 -18.48 -6.66
CA PRO A 243 -0.90 -17.38 -5.89
C PRO A 243 -2.23 -17.70 -5.21
N HIS A 244 -3.11 -18.48 -5.85
CA HIS A 244 -4.40 -18.88 -5.28
C HIS A 244 -4.24 -19.70 -3.97
N ILE A 245 -3.22 -20.57 -3.89
CA ILE A 245 -2.88 -21.30 -2.65
C ILE A 245 -2.07 -20.43 -1.69
N LEU A 246 -0.99 -19.80 -2.16
CA LEU A 246 0.04 -19.23 -1.29
C LEU A 246 -0.32 -17.85 -0.70
N GLN A 247 -1.24 -17.10 -1.33
CA GLN A 247 -1.66 -15.78 -0.84
C GLN A 247 -2.81 -15.85 0.16
N ASN A 248 -3.59 -16.93 0.14
CA ASN A 248 -4.60 -17.21 1.15
C ASN A 248 -3.99 -18.08 2.25
N LYS A 249 -3.68 -17.47 3.41
CA LYS A 249 -3.07 -18.17 4.55
C LYS A 249 -3.93 -19.32 5.06
N SER A 250 -5.26 -19.14 5.11
CA SER A 250 -6.19 -20.19 5.51
C SER A 250 -6.15 -21.35 4.52
N TYR A 251 -6.21 -21.07 3.21
CA TYR A 251 -6.17 -22.12 2.20
C TYR A 251 -4.84 -22.89 2.23
N LYS A 252 -3.71 -22.18 2.27
CA LYS A 252 -2.39 -22.80 2.42
C LYS A 252 -2.33 -23.73 3.64
N TYR A 253 -2.81 -23.27 4.80
CA TYR A 253 -2.82 -24.06 6.03
C TYR A 253 -3.74 -25.29 5.90
N LEU A 254 -4.97 -25.11 5.43
CA LEU A 254 -5.95 -26.19 5.28
C LEU A 254 -5.47 -27.24 4.27
N LEU A 255 -4.90 -26.82 3.15
CA LEU A 255 -4.29 -27.73 2.17
C LEU A 255 -3.12 -28.51 2.77
N ALA A 256 -2.22 -27.84 3.50
CA ALA A 256 -1.10 -28.50 4.16
C ALA A 256 -1.53 -29.56 5.18
N ASN A 257 -2.71 -29.39 5.79
CA ASN A 257 -3.25 -30.29 6.82
C ASN A 257 -4.34 -31.24 6.29
N ASN A 258 -4.55 -31.35 4.97
CA ASN A 258 -5.62 -32.17 4.36
C ASN A 258 -7.04 -31.81 4.85
N ARG A 259 -7.31 -30.52 5.11
CA ARG A 259 -8.56 -29.96 5.63
C ARG A 259 -9.23 -28.98 4.65
N VAL A 260 -8.99 -29.14 3.35
CA VAL A 260 -9.48 -28.20 2.31
C VAL A 260 -11.01 -28.12 2.27
N ASN A 261 -11.71 -29.17 2.71
CA ASN A 261 -13.16 -29.21 2.87
C ASN A 261 -13.70 -28.15 3.84
N GLU A 262 -12.88 -27.61 4.74
CA GLU A 262 -13.26 -26.54 5.66
C GLU A 262 -13.10 -25.14 5.07
N LEU A 263 -12.46 -25.01 3.89
CA LEU A 263 -12.22 -23.73 3.25
C LEU A 263 -13.55 -23.01 2.97
N LYS A 264 -13.63 -21.75 3.38
CA LYS A 264 -14.73 -20.84 3.07
C LYS A 264 -14.22 -19.47 2.63
N PRO A 265 -14.96 -18.74 1.77
CA PRO A 265 -14.63 -17.37 1.43
C PRO A 265 -15.12 -16.42 2.54
N ILE A 266 -14.64 -15.18 2.49
CA ILE A 266 -15.30 -14.07 3.18
C ILE A 266 -16.70 -13.88 2.56
N LYS A 267 -17.75 -14.01 3.38
CA LYS A 267 -19.16 -13.89 2.95
C LYS A 267 -19.88 -12.67 3.50
N PHE A 268 -19.31 -12.05 4.53
CA PHE A 268 -19.89 -10.92 5.24
C PHE A 268 -19.00 -9.71 5.08
N TYR A 269 -19.60 -8.57 4.75
CA TYR A 269 -18.92 -7.34 4.38
C TYR A 269 -19.88 -6.15 4.56
N ILE A 270 -19.36 -4.95 4.35
CA ILE A 270 -20.14 -3.71 4.41
C ILE A 270 -20.11 -3.05 3.04
N THR A 271 -21.24 -2.56 2.55
CA THR A 271 -21.30 -1.66 1.40
C THR A 271 -21.59 -0.24 1.86
N TYR A 272 -21.16 0.77 1.12
CA TYR A 272 -21.46 2.16 1.45
C TYR A 272 -21.59 3.03 0.20
N LYS A 273 -22.31 4.16 0.34
CA LYS A 273 -22.43 5.21 -0.67
C LYS A 273 -22.44 6.57 0.03
N PHE A 274 -21.52 7.45 -0.37
CA PHE A 274 -21.64 8.87 -0.09
C PHE A 274 -22.56 9.53 -1.11
N PHE A 275 -23.26 10.57 -0.67
CA PHE A 275 -23.90 11.53 -1.55
C PHE A 275 -23.25 12.90 -1.30
N THR A 276 -22.80 13.54 -2.37
CA THR A 276 -22.02 14.78 -2.33
C THR A 276 -22.69 15.86 -3.16
N LEU A 277 -22.50 17.11 -2.76
CA LEU A 277 -22.98 18.28 -3.46
C LEU A 277 -21.83 19.02 -4.13
N ASP A 278 -22.10 19.60 -5.29
CA ASP A 278 -21.18 20.49 -5.97
C ASP A 278 -21.22 21.90 -5.37
N ARG A 279 -20.09 22.35 -4.83
CA ARG A 279 -19.80 23.76 -4.60
C ARG A 279 -19.03 24.30 -5.79
N LYS A 280 -19.63 25.15 -6.63
CA LYS A 280 -18.92 25.76 -7.76
C LYS A 280 -17.83 26.70 -7.24
N VAL A 281 -16.59 26.52 -7.73
CA VAL A 281 -15.40 27.30 -7.32
C VAL A 281 -14.76 28.02 -8.51
N ASN A 282 -14.84 27.44 -9.72
CA ASN A 282 -14.34 28.01 -10.97
C ASN A 282 -12.97 28.71 -10.85
N LYS A 283 -11.99 28.01 -10.26
CA LYS A 283 -10.66 28.54 -9.95
C LYS A 283 -9.60 27.96 -10.86
N LYS A 284 -8.78 28.80 -11.48
CA LYS A 284 -7.56 28.37 -12.18
C LYS A 284 -6.51 27.93 -11.14
N CYS A 285 -6.01 26.70 -11.28
CA CYS A 285 -5.07 26.06 -10.34
C CYS A 285 -3.64 25.95 -10.89
N GLY A 286 -3.43 26.33 -12.15
CA GLY A 286 -2.17 26.28 -12.87
C GLY A 286 -2.36 26.76 -14.31
N GLU A 287 -1.30 26.75 -15.12
CA GLU A 287 -1.35 27.28 -16.49
C GLU A 287 -2.41 26.57 -17.37
N PHE A 288 -2.54 25.24 -17.18
CA PHE A 288 -3.47 24.35 -17.88
C PHE A 288 -4.51 23.66 -16.98
N SER A 289 -4.63 24.01 -15.70
CA SER A 289 -5.54 23.35 -14.77
C SER A 289 -6.61 24.29 -14.23
N PHE A 290 -7.87 23.85 -14.32
CA PHE A 290 -9.04 24.59 -13.86
C PHE A 290 -9.91 23.71 -12.97
N GLN A 291 -10.24 24.24 -11.80
CA GLN A 291 -11.10 23.60 -10.82
C GLN A 291 -12.51 24.19 -10.91
N HIS A 292 -13.45 23.41 -11.45
CA HIS A 292 -14.84 23.83 -11.60
C HIS A 292 -15.60 23.82 -10.27
N ALA A 293 -15.45 22.76 -9.46
CA ALA A 293 -16.19 22.60 -8.21
C ALA A 293 -15.36 21.90 -7.12
N ASN A 294 -15.79 22.09 -5.87
CA ASN A 294 -15.44 21.32 -4.69
C ASN A 294 -16.63 20.43 -4.33
N LEU A 295 -16.39 19.16 -4.04
CA LEU A 295 -17.43 18.26 -3.53
C LEU A 295 -17.53 18.34 -2.01
N GLU A 296 -18.74 18.52 -1.51
CA GLU A 296 -19.06 18.51 -0.08
C GLU A 296 -19.96 17.31 0.26
N PRO A 297 -19.63 16.52 1.30
CA PRO A 297 -20.43 15.37 1.65
C PRO A 297 -21.73 15.79 2.33
N LEU A 298 -22.87 15.40 1.76
CA LEU A 298 -24.20 15.67 2.32
C LEU A 298 -24.64 14.54 3.26
N CYS A 299 -24.46 13.30 2.84
CA CYS A 299 -24.81 12.13 3.65
C CYS A 299 -24.04 10.88 3.24
N VAL A 300 -24.10 9.85 4.09
CA VAL A 300 -23.54 8.53 3.84
C VAL A 300 -24.50 7.46 4.33
N SER A 301 -24.72 6.45 3.50
CA SER A 301 -25.39 5.22 3.90
C SER A 301 -24.43 4.05 3.88
N SER A 302 -24.63 3.08 4.76
CA SER A 302 -23.91 1.81 4.72
C SER A 302 -24.83 0.65 5.04
N THR A 303 -24.69 -0.43 4.27
CA THR A 303 -25.39 -1.68 4.52
C THR A 303 -24.41 -2.73 5.01
N ILE A 304 -24.62 -3.16 6.26
CA ILE A 304 -23.84 -4.16 6.98
C ILE A 304 -24.50 -5.51 6.77
N LYS A 305 -23.79 -6.40 6.06
CA LYS A 305 -24.20 -7.78 5.88
C LYS A 305 -23.51 -8.65 6.92
N THR A 306 -24.30 -9.28 7.79
CA THR A 306 -23.84 -10.25 8.80
C THR A 306 -24.49 -11.61 8.56
N LYS A 307 -24.14 -12.64 9.35
CA LYS A 307 -24.69 -13.99 9.19
C LYS A 307 -26.21 -14.06 9.34
N ASN A 308 -26.76 -13.29 10.28
CA ASN A 308 -28.16 -13.41 10.68
C ASN A 308 -29.03 -12.23 10.24
N LYS A 309 -28.43 -11.10 9.85
CA LYS A 309 -29.17 -9.87 9.51
C LYS A 309 -28.44 -9.02 8.48
N ILE A 310 -29.23 -8.27 7.71
CA ILE A 310 -28.77 -7.12 6.93
C ILE A 310 -29.27 -5.89 7.68
N LYS A 311 -28.36 -4.98 8.02
CA LYS A 311 -28.66 -3.74 8.73
C LYS A 311 -28.17 -2.57 7.90
N THR A 312 -28.98 -1.54 7.73
CA THR A 312 -28.55 -0.29 7.10
C THR A 312 -28.41 0.81 8.16
N ILE A 313 -27.35 1.62 8.03
CA ILE A 313 -27.10 2.80 8.84
C ILE A 313 -26.97 4.00 7.92
N TYR A 314 -27.43 5.17 8.38
CA TYR A 314 -27.43 6.39 7.58
C TYR A 314 -27.12 7.60 8.47
N PHE A 315 -26.28 8.48 7.95
CA PHE A 315 -25.88 9.74 8.58
C PHE A 315 -25.90 10.85 7.54
N ASP A 316 -26.27 12.06 7.96
CA ASP A 316 -26.26 13.25 7.10
C ASP A 316 -25.70 14.47 7.83
N ASN A 317 -25.52 15.55 7.07
CA ASN A 317 -24.92 16.80 7.53
C ASN A 317 -25.71 17.53 8.63
N ARG A 318 -26.92 17.09 8.99
CA ARG A 318 -27.65 17.61 10.15
C ARG A 318 -27.06 17.08 11.47
N THR A 319 -26.23 16.03 11.40
CA THR A 319 -25.43 15.53 12.52
C THR A 319 -24.06 16.19 12.51
N VAL A 320 -23.65 16.77 13.65
CA VAL A 320 -22.31 17.36 13.79
C VAL A 320 -21.24 16.28 13.61
N ASN A 321 -20.24 16.53 12.75
CA ASN A 321 -19.18 15.58 12.41
C ASN A 321 -19.70 14.20 11.99
N PHE A 322 -20.77 14.16 11.19
CA PHE A 322 -21.46 12.92 10.84
C PHE A 322 -20.57 11.82 10.24
N ILE A 323 -19.49 12.17 9.55
CA ILE A 323 -18.52 11.20 9.00
C ILE A 323 -17.73 10.52 10.13
N ASP A 324 -17.37 11.24 11.19
CA ASP A 324 -16.69 10.66 12.34
C ASP A 324 -17.62 9.74 13.13
N GLU A 325 -18.88 10.14 13.31
CA GLU A 325 -19.90 9.30 13.93
C GLU A 325 -20.24 8.05 13.10
N TRP A 326 -20.30 8.21 11.78
CA TRP A 326 -20.42 7.10 10.85
C TRP A 326 -19.23 6.14 10.96
N LEU A 327 -17.99 6.64 10.93
CA LEU A 327 -16.79 5.82 11.07
C LEU A 327 -16.76 5.06 12.40
N LYS A 328 -17.12 5.71 13.52
CA LYS A 328 -17.22 5.06 14.83
C LYS A 328 -18.21 3.89 14.77
N LEU A 329 -19.42 4.11 14.28
CA LEU A 329 -20.44 3.06 14.19
C LEU A 329 -20.02 1.95 13.22
N LEU A 330 -19.36 2.30 12.11
CA LEU A 330 -18.83 1.35 11.13
C LEU A 330 -17.82 0.38 11.76
N PHE A 331 -16.91 0.88 12.60
CA PHE A 331 -15.96 0.04 13.34
C PHE A 331 -16.63 -0.86 14.39
N GLU A 332 -17.71 -0.39 15.02
CA GLU A 332 -18.49 -1.20 15.98
C GLU A 332 -19.21 -2.35 15.27
N GLU A 333 -19.93 -2.07 14.18
CA GLU A 333 -20.62 -3.11 13.39
C GLU A 333 -19.62 -4.11 12.75
N ALA A 334 -18.44 -3.63 12.35
CA ALA A 334 -17.40 -4.47 11.80
C ALA A 334 -16.87 -5.53 12.79
N LYS A 335 -17.05 -5.37 14.11
CA LYS A 335 -16.75 -6.43 15.09
C LYS A 335 -17.57 -7.69 14.81
N GLN A 336 -18.85 -7.52 14.52
CA GLN A 336 -19.74 -8.65 14.21
C GLN A 336 -19.41 -9.26 12.85
N VAL A 337 -19.19 -8.43 11.82
CA VAL A 337 -18.79 -8.90 10.48
C VAL A 337 -17.48 -9.70 10.55
N LYS A 338 -16.52 -9.24 11.35
CA LYS A 338 -15.27 -9.97 11.60
C LYS A 338 -15.54 -11.30 12.29
N PHE A 339 -16.39 -11.32 13.32
CA PHE A 339 -16.75 -12.54 14.04
C PHE A 339 -17.41 -13.58 13.13
N ASP A 340 -18.38 -13.18 12.33
CA ASP A 340 -19.14 -14.09 11.45
C ASP A 340 -18.27 -14.73 10.35
N ASN A 341 -17.22 -14.04 9.92
CA ASN A 341 -16.27 -14.57 8.93
C ASN A 341 -15.22 -15.52 9.54
N LYS A 342 -14.97 -15.48 10.85
CA LYS A 342 -13.95 -16.35 11.48
C LYS A 342 -14.27 -17.83 11.32
N TYR A 343 -13.24 -18.65 11.17
CA TYR A 343 -13.33 -20.10 11.31
C TYR A 343 -13.54 -20.47 12.77
N GLN A 344 -14.21 -21.59 13.03
CA GLN A 344 -14.42 -22.05 14.41
C GLN A 344 -13.12 -22.55 15.07
N ASP A 345 -12.22 -23.15 14.29
CA ASP A 345 -10.87 -23.51 14.75
C ASP A 345 -9.96 -22.27 14.75
N GLU A 346 -9.55 -21.85 15.95
CA GLU A 346 -8.67 -20.70 16.16
C GLU A 346 -7.24 -20.91 15.63
N ASN A 347 -6.84 -22.16 15.39
CA ASN A 347 -5.51 -22.48 14.87
C ASN A 347 -5.36 -22.17 13.37
N ILE A 348 -6.48 -22.03 12.64
CA ILE A 348 -6.44 -21.70 11.21
C ILE A 348 -5.95 -20.25 11.06
N PRO A 349 -4.78 -20.01 10.43
CA PRO A 349 -4.23 -18.66 10.33
C PRO A 349 -5.09 -17.80 9.42
N GLN A 350 -5.61 -16.70 9.96
CA GLN A 350 -6.53 -15.82 9.24
C GLN A 350 -6.05 -14.37 9.29
N CYS A 351 -6.23 -13.64 8.19
CA CYS A 351 -5.98 -12.20 8.12
C CYS A 351 -7.28 -11.56 7.65
N PHE A 352 -8.06 -10.99 8.58
CA PHE A 352 -9.34 -10.37 8.23
C PHE A 352 -9.32 -8.90 8.49
N ASP A 353 -9.05 -8.17 7.41
CA ASP A 353 -9.53 -6.82 7.28
C ASP A 353 -10.98 -6.92 6.78
N VAL A 354 -11.92 -6.32 7.50
CA VAL A 354 -13.35 -6.33 7.15
C VAL A 354 -13.55 -5.54 5.86
N PRO A 355 -14.05 -6.15 4.77
CA PRO A 355 -14.23 -5.44 3.51
C PRO A 355 -15.33 -4.40 3.61
N VAL A 356 -15.03 -3.19 3.16
CA VAL A 356 -15.96 -2.05 3.06
C VAL A 356 -15.94 -1.57 1.61
N LEU A 357 -17.01 -1.85 0.88
CA LEU A 357 -17.09 -1.67 -0.57
C LEU A 357 -17.95 -0.47 -0.94
N GLY A 358 -17.36 0.49 -1.64
CA GLY A 358 -18.08 1.62 -2.24
C GLY A 358 -18.18 1.44 -3.75
N TRP A 359 -19.12 2.13 -4.40
CA TRP A 359 -19.21 2.18 -5.85
C TRP A 359 -18.51 3.44 -6.37
N ASP A 360 -17.50 3.28 -7.24
CA ASP A 360 -16.69 4.40 -7.77
C ASP A 360 -16.02 5.25 -6.68
N SER A 361 -15.76 4.62 -5.53
CA SER A 361 -15.32 5.26 -4.28
C SER A 361 -13.80 5.47 -4.20
N SER A 362 -13.06 5.02 -5.22
CA SER A 362 -11.59 5.04 -5.21
C SER A 362 -11.02 6.46 -5.07
N LYS A 363 -11.63 7.47 -5.68
CA LYS A 363 -11.13 8.86 -5.63
C LYS A 363 -11.76 9.67 -4.49
N PHE A 364 -13.05 9.97 -4.63
CA PHE A 364 -13.71 11.01 -3.84
C PHE A 364 -13.99 10.55 -2.41
N ASP A 365 -14.72 9.45 -2.24
CA ASP A 365 -15.04 8.88 -0.93
C ASP A 365 -13.77 8.63 -0.11
N THR A 366 -12.75 8.08 -0.76
CA THR A 366 -11.45 7.87 -0.15
C THR A 366 -10.84 9.17 0.38
N SER A 367 -10.90 10.27 -0.38
CA SER A 367 -10.40 11.58 0.07
C SER A 367 -11.18 12.14 1.27
N LEU A 368 -12.51 11.92 1.31
CA LEU A 368 -13.36 12.29 2.44
C LEU A 368 -12.98 11.49 3.67
N ILE A 369 -12.88 10.16 3.53
CA ILE A 369 -12.45 9.27 4.61
C ILE A 369 -11.08 9.70 5.14
N PHE A 370 -10.11 9.99 4.27
CA PHE A 370 -8.77 10.43 4.67
C PHE A 370 -8.79 11.65 5.61
N ARG A 371 -9.60 12.67 5.29
CA ARG A 371 -9.74 13.89 6.12
C ARG A 371 -10.25 13.56 7.52
N ASN A 372 -11.05 12.52 7.65
CA ASN A 372 -11.65 12.09 8.92
C ASN A 372 -10.78 11.04 9.68
N LEU A 373 -9.69 10.57 9.08
CA LEU A 373 -8.74 9.64 9.72
C LEU A 373 -7.58 10.34 10.47
N HIS A 374 -7.59 11.68 10.58
CA HIS A 374 -6.55 12.45 11.28
C HIS A 374 -6.62 12.35 12.82
N SER A 375 -7.59 11.64 13.38
CA SER A 375 -7.70 11.44 14.82
C SER A 375 -6.65 10.47 15.35
N ASN A 376 -6.26 10.62 16.62
CA ASN A 376 -5.32 9.72 17.28
C ASN A 376 -5.84 8.26 17.40
N GLN A 377 -7.09 7.98 17.06
CA GLN A 377 -7.74 6.67 17.21
C GLN A 377 -7.51 5.73 16.01
N TYR A 378 -7.25 6.26 14.82
CA TYR A 378 -7.13 5.46 13.60
C TYR A 378 -5.70 5.44 13.04
N VAL A 379 -5.31 4.34 12.40
CA VAL A 379 -4.01 4.18 11.73
C VAL A 379 -4.21 3.55 10.37
N ILE A 380 -3.70 4.21 9.34
CA ILE A 380 -3.61 3.61 8.01
C ILE A 380 -2.46 2.61 8.01
N SER A 381 -2.81 1.33 8.07
CA SER A 381 -1.84 0.23 8.15
C SER A 381 -1.32 -0.19 6.79
N LYS A 382 -2.12 0.02 5.73
CA LYS A 382 -1.76 -0.29 4.35
C LYS A 382 -2.51 0.62 3.38
N TYR A 383 -1.79 1.07 2.36
CA TYR A 383 -2.29 1.88 1.26
C TYR A 383 -1.75 1.30 -0.05
N ILE A 384 -2.63 1.07 -1.02
CA ILE A 384 -2.28 0.62 -2.37
C ILE A 384 -2.88 1.62 -3.36
N GLY A 385 -2.07 2.11 -4.30
CA GLY A 385 -2.49 3.07 -5.33
C GLY A 385 -1.57 4.28 -5.37
N SER A 386 -1.87 5.21 -6.26
CA SER A 386 -1.30 6.57 -6.22
C SER A 386 -2.28 7.49 -5.48
N GLY A 387 -1.81 8.66 -5.01
CA GLY A 387 -2.67 9.64 -4.34
C GLY A 387 -3.93 10.01 -5.14
N ALA A 388 -3.81 10.03 -6.48
CA ALA A 388 -4.93 10.31 -7.39
C ALA A 388 -5.81 9.09 -7.70
N HIS A 389 -5.30 7.87 -7.52
CA HIS A 389 -6.01 6.61 -7.78
C HIS A 389 -5.75 5.58 -6.66
N PRO A 390 -6.33 5.79 -5.47
CA PRO A 390 -6.35 4.78 -4.41
C PRO A 390 -7.04 3.51 -4.90
N LYS A 391 -6.37 2.35 -4.78
CA LYS A 391 -6.96 1.04 -5.07
C LYS A 391 -7.48 0.35 -3.82
N GLN A 392 -6.80 0.57 -2.69
CA GLN A 392 -7.20 0.00 -1.40
C GLN A 392 -6.62 0.82 -0.25
N ILE A 393 -7.41 0.96 0.81
CA ILE A 393 -6.97 1.50 2.09
C ILE A 393 -7.34 0.54 3.21
N VAL A 394 -6.40 0.30 4.13
CA VAL A 394 -6.62 -0.52 5.31
C VAL A 394 -6.43 0.32 6.56
N VAL A 395 -7.53 0.55 7.27
CA VAL A 395 -7.59 1.39 8.46
C VAL A 395 -7.75 0.50 9.68
N LYS A 396 -6.85 0.65 10.64
CA LYS A 396 -6.89 -0.04 11.93
C LYS A 396 -7.34 0.94 13.00
N ASN A 397 -8.28 0.54 13.85
CA ASN A 397 -8.59 1.25 15.08
C ASN A 397 -7.55 0.88 16.16
N LYS A 398 -7.03 1.85 16.92
CA LYS A 398 -6.02 1.59 17.97
C LYS A 398 -6.63 0.97 19.23
N GLU A 399 -7.88 1.29 19.53
CA GLU A 399 -8.58 0.86 20.75
C GLU A 399 -9.15 -0.56 20.61
N ASN A 400 -9.50 -0.98 19.39
CA ASN A 400 -10.00 -2.34 19.13
C ASN A 400 -9.20 -3.05 18.03
N SER A 401 -9.20 -4.39 18.03
CA SER A 401 -8.41 -5.17 17.05
C SER A 401 -9.03 -5.23 15.64
N VAL A 402 -10.02 -4.39 15.34
CA VAL A 402 -10.73 -4.40 14.05
C VAL A 402 -9.96 -3.55 13.04
N THR A 403 -9.92 -4.07 11.83
CA THR A 403 -9.31 -3.42 10.68
C THR A 403 -10.35 -3.38 9.56
N LEU A 404 -10.57 -2.22 8.96
CA LEU A 404 -11.44 -2.04 7.79
C LEU A 404 -10.60 -1.96 6.53
N LYS A 405 -11.05 -2.62 5.45
CA LYS A 405 -10.43 -2.59 4.13
C LYS A 405 -11.39 -1.91 3.16
N PHE A 406 -11.17 -0.63 2.90
CA PHE A 406 -11.89 0.14 1.92
C PHE A 406 -11.39 -0.21 0.51
N ILE A 407 -12.32 -0.63 -0.36
CA ILE A 407 -12.06 -1.01 -1.74
C ILE A 407 -13.22 -0.50 -2.60
N ASP A 408 -12.92 -0.03 -3.79
CA ASP A 408 -13.92 0.29 -4.79
C ASP A 408 -14.40 -0.99 -5.48
N ALA A 409 -15.71 -1.25 -5.48
CA ALA A 409 -16.32 -2.39 -6.14
C ALA A 409 -15.95 -2.46 -7.64
N LYS A 410 -15.78 -1.31 -8.31
CA LYS A 410 -15.33 -1.25 -9.72
C LYS A 410 -13.93 -1.82 -9.92
N SER A 411 -13.13 -1.94 -8.86
CA SER A 411 -11.82 -2.60 -8.94
C SER A 411 -11.93 -4.07 -9.36
N TYR A 412 -13.08 -4.71 -9.12
CA TYR A 412 -13.37 -6.10 -9.48
C TYR A 412 -14.06 -6.27 -10.84
N LEU A 413 -14.32 -5.16 -11.54
CA LEU A 413 -15.12 -5.14 -12.76
C LEU A 413 -14.28 -4.72 -13.97
N ALA A 414 -14.80 -4.99 -15.16
CA ALA A 414 -14.23 -4.46 -16.39
C ALA A 414 -14.31 -2.92 -16.41
N PRO A 415 -13.40 -2.24 -17.11
CA PRO A 415 -13.49 -0.79 -17.32
C PRO A 415 -14.85 -0.37 -17.88
N ASN A 416 -15.30 0.83 -17.51
CA ASN A 416 -16.56 1.43 -17.96
C ASN A 416 -17.85 0.68 -17.57
N MET A 417 -17.79 -0.32 -16.70
CA MET A 417 -19.00 -0.91 -16.12
C MET A 417 -19.81 0.14 -15.36
N GLU A 418 -21.05 0.36 -15.79
CA GLU A 418 -22.01 1.24 -15.12
C GLU A 418 -22.73 0.51 -13.97
N TYR A 419 -23.28 1.28 -13.03
CA TYR A 419 -23.94 0.74 -11.85
C TYR A 419 -25.13 -0.15 -12.22
N ASP A 420 -25.99 0.31 -13.14
CA ASP A 420 -27.21 -0.40 -13.51
C ASP A 420 -26.89 -1.72 -14.25
N ALA A 421 -25.85 -1.71 -15.10
CA ALA A 421 -25.32 -2.92 -15.75
C ALA A 421 -24.74 -3.90 -14.72
N PHE A 422 -24.02 -3.39 -13.71
CA PHE A 422 -23.52 -4.22 -12.61
C PHE A 422 -24.65 -4.92 -11.83
N ILE A 423 -25.74 -4.22 -11.52
CA ILE A 423 -26.89 -4.84 -10.84
C ILE A 423 -27.58 -5.86 -11.74
N LYS A 424 -27.83 -5.51 -13.01
CA LYS A 424 -28.60 -6.33 -13.93
C LYS A 424 -27.83 -7.57 -14.39
N ASP A 425 -26.63 -7.37 -14.92
CA ASP A 425 -25.88 -8.41 -15.64
C ASP A 425 -25.15 -9.33 -14.67
N ILE A 426 -24.58 -8.77 -13.60
CA ILE A 426 -23.85 -9.54 -12.58
C ILE A 426 -24.77 -9.94 -11.44
N GLY A 427 -25.64 -9.04 -10.98
CA GLY A 427 -26.57 -9.32 -9.89
C GLY A 427 -27.72 -10.25 -10.31
N LYS A 428 -28.06 -10.28 -11.61
CA LYS A 428 -29.22 -11.01 -12.16
C LYS A 428 -30.53 -10.62 -11.46
N VAL A 429 -30.62 -9.36 -11.02
CA VAL A 429 -31.80 -8.81 -10.34
C VAL A 429 -32.50 -7.82 -11.26
N VAL A 430 -33.83 -7.81 -11.24
CA VAL A 430 -34.61 -6.78 -11.93
C VAL A 430 -34.34 -5.43 -11.26
N LEU A 431 -33.87 -4.47 -12.05
CA LEU A 431 -33.61 -3.12 -11.55
C LEU A 431 -34.94 -2.45 -11.16
N ASN A 432 -35.17 -2.30 -9.85
CA ASN A 432 -36.24 -1.45 -9.31
C ASN A 432 -35.64 -0.27 -8.54
N LYS A 433 -34.56 0.29 -9.08
CA LYS A 433 -33.84 1.41 -8.46
C LYS A 433 -34.76 2.64 -8.40
N PRO A 434 -34.91 3.28 -7.23
CA PRO A 434 -35.64 4.55 -7.15
C PRO A 434 -34.86 5.64 -7.89
N VAL A 435 -35.58 6.49 -8.63
CA VAL A 435 -34.99 7.61 -9.37
C VAL A 435 -34.89 8.81 -8.43
N PHE A 436 -33.76 9.53 -8.45
CA PHE A 436 -33.53 10.72 -7.66
C PHE A 436 -32.76 11.79 -8.47
N PRO A 437 -33.15 13.07 -8.44
CA PRO A 437 -32.51 14.13 -9.23
C PRO A 437 -31.22 14.62 -8.55
N GLU A 438 -30.16 13.80 -8.60
CA GLU A 438 -28.88 14.09 -7.95
C GLU A 438 -28.25 15.42 -8.42
N GLU A 439 -28.26 15.70 -9.73
CA GLU A 439 -27.64 16.91 -10.32
C GLU A 439 -28.39 18.23 -10.04
N TYR A 440 -29.65 18.14 -9.62
CA TYR A 440 -30.45 19.33 -9.30
C TYR A 440 -29.99 19.98 -7.99
N LEU A 441 -29.42 19.18 -7.07
CA LEU A 441 -29.00 19.62 -5.76
C LEU A 441 -27.56 20.14 -5.78
N ASN A 442 -27.34 21.25 -5.09
CA ASN A 442 -26.03 21.84 -4.88
C ASN A 442 -25.95 22.47 -3.47
N CYS A 443 -24.78 22.96 -3.10
CA CYS A 443 -24.56 23.55 -1.77
C CYS A 443 -25.46 24.76 -1.45
N ASP A 444 -26.07 25.40 -2.46
CA ASP A 444 -26.89 26.59 -2.29
C ASP A 444 -28.39 26.28 -2.12
N ASN A 445 -28.88 25.19 -2.73
CA ASN A 445 -30.32 24.89 -2.75
C ASN A 445 -30.74 23.64 -1.96
N TYR A 446 -29.81 22.75 -1.58
CA TYR A 446 -30.17 21.42 -1.10
C TYR A 446 -31.11 21.45 0.11
N GLN A 447 -30.90 22.39 1.04
CA GLN A 447 -31.66 22.45 2.28
C GLN A 447 -33.13 22.81 2.00
N THR A 448 -33.34 23.91 1.27
CA THR A 448 -34.67 24.38 0.87
C THR A 448 -35.40 23.35 0.01
N GLU A 449 -34.69 22.66 -0.89
CA GLU A 449 -35.32 21.67 -1.78
C GLU A 449 -35.63 20.35 -1.08
N LEU A 450 -34.80 19.88 -0.14
CA LEU A 450 -35.02 18.61 0.54
C LEU A 450 -36.03 18.69 1.70
N ASP A 451 -36.24 19.87 2.27
CA ASP A 451 -37.23 20.11 3.34
C ASP A 451 -38.68 20.10 2.84
N LYS A 452 -38.90 20.17 1.52
CA LYS A 452 -40.23 20.11 0.91
C LYS A 452 -40.84 18.71 0.97
N SER A 453 -42.17 18.66 1.13
CA SER A 453 -42.97 17.42 1.11
C SER A 453 -43.54 17.07 -0.27
N GLU A 454 -43.62 18.02 -1.19
CA GLU A 454 -44.09 17.79 -2.56
C GLU A 454 -43.05 17.04 -3.40
N ALA A 455 -43.48 16.41 -4.51
CA ALA A 455 -42.59 15.76 -5.46
C ALA A 455 -41.63 16.76 -6.12
N PHE A 456 -40.46 16.30 -6.57
CA PHE A 456 -39.61 17.10 -7.45
C PHE A 456 -40.33 17.35 -8.78
N PRO A 457 -40.22 18.55 -9.35
CA PRO A 457 -40.73 18.82 -10.69
C PRO A 457 -39.93 18.00 -11.73
N ILE A 458 -40.54 17.65 -12.86
CA ILE A 458 -39.92 16.77 -13.86
C ILE A 458 -38.62 17.37 -14.44
N GLU A 459 -38.53 18.69 -14.48
CA GLU A 459 -37.37 19.45 -14.95
C GLU A 459 -36.14 19.26 -14.05
N SER A 460 -36.33 18.89 -12.77
CA SER A 460 -35.21 18.57 -11.86
C SER A 460 -34.46 17.31 -12.29
N PHE A 461 -35.03 16.45 -13.14
CA PHE A 461 -34.38 15.21 -13.58
C PHE A 461 -33.54 15.38 -14.87
N ILE A 462 -33.40 16.61 -15.37
CA ILE A 462 -32.56 16.90 -16.53
C ILE A 462 -31.09 16.71 -16.17
N ASN A 463 -30.44 15.76 -16.83
CA ASN A 463 -29.00 15.56 -16.78
C ASN A 463 -28.31 16.44 -17.83
N GLN A 464 -27.56 17.45 -17.38
CA GLN A 464 -26.95 18.42 -18.29
C GLN A 464 -25.75 17.83 -19.04
N LEU A 465 -25.04 16.87 -18.43
CA LEU A 465 -23.84 16.26 -19.01
C LEU A 465 -24.18 15.24 -20.11
N LYS A 466 -25.22 14.44 -19.88
CA LYS A 466 -25.70 13.40 -20.81
C LYS A 466 -26.76 13.94 -21.78
N ASN A 467 -27.21 15.18 -21.60
CA ASN A 467 -28.31 15.80 -22.35
C ASN A 467 -29.54 14.87 -22.44
N SER A 468 -29.92 14.31 -21.28
CA SER A 468 -30.99 13.32 -21.17
C SER A 468 -31.86 13.60 -19.94
N SER A 469 -33.11 13.18 -19.95
CA SER A 469 -33.99 13.19 -18.78
C SER A 469 -34.71 11.85 -18.68
N ILE A 470 -35.36 11.60 -17.55
CA ILE A 470 -36.20 10.42 -17.38
C ILE A 470 -37.46 10.49 -18.24
N SER A 471 -38.03 9.33 -18.56
CA SER A 471 -39.30 9.25 -19.28
C SER A 471 -40.49 9.70 -18.41
N ILE A 472 -41.59 10.10 -19.04
CA ILE A 472 -42.85 10.43 -18.36
C ILE A 472 -43.34 9.24 -17.51
N SER A 473 -43.13 8.01 -17.99
CA SER A 473 -43.52 6.80 -17.27
C SER A 473 -42.71 6.60 -15.98
N GLU A 474 -41.40 6.87 -16.02
CA GLU A 474 -40.51 6.80 -14.85
C GLU A 474 -40.83 7.92 -13.87
N TYR A 475 -41.12 9.12 -14.35
CA TYR A 475 -41.54 10.24 -13.50
C TYR A 475 -42.85 9.93 -12.77
N ASN A 476 -43.86 9.41 -13.47
CA ASN A 476 -45.12 9.02 -12.83
C ASN A 476 -44.93 7.92 -11.77
N ASN A 477 -44.00 6.99 -12.00
CA ASN A 477 -43.64 5.99 -11.00
C ASN A 477 -42.90 6.60 -9.80
N TYR A 478 -42.04 7.58 -10.04
CA TYR A 478 -41.38 8.36 -8.99
C TYR A 478 -42.40 9.09 -8.11
N VAL A 479 -43.37 9.82 -8.70
CA VAL A 479 -44.41 10.56 -7.96
C VAL A 479 -45.20 9.62 -7.05
N LYS A 480 -45.66 8.49 -7.57
CA LYS A 480 -46.37 7.47 -6.76
C LYS A 480 -45.53 6.93 -5.61
N LYS A 481 -44.22 6.73 -5.82
CA LYS A 481 -43.31 6.25 -4.78
C LYS A 481 -43.07 7.33 -3.72
N CYS A 482 -42.88 8.60 -4.12
CA CYS A 482 -42.53 9.66 -3.19
C CYS A 482 -43.68 10.05 -2.25
N GLU A 483 -44.94 9.83 -2.64
CA GLU A 483 -46.13 10.01 -1.78
C GLU A 483 -46.05 9.21 -0.46
N SER A 484 -45.29 8.12 -0.44
CA SER A 484 -45.09 7.31 0.77
C SER A 484 -44.09 7.93 1.77
N PHE A 485 -43.49 9.07 1.45
CA PHE A 485 -42.45 9.71 2.25
C PHE A 485 -42.86 11.13 2.67
N VAL A 486 -42.59 11.46 3.94
CA VAL A 486 -42.98 12.75 4.55
C VAL A 486 -42.28 13.95 3.91
N SER A 487 -41.04 13.75 3.44
CA SER A 487 -40.22 14.80 2.85
C SER A 487 -39.29 14.23 1.79
N ARG A 488 -38.76 15.09 0.93
CA ARG A 488 -37.72 14.72 -0.04
C ARG A 488 -36.44 14.22 0.65
N TRP A 489 -36.13 14.66 1.88
CA TRP A 489 -35.09 14.04 2.72
C TRP A 489 -35.34 12.54 2.97
N ASN A 490 -36.56 12.17 3.36
CA ASN A 490 -36.91 10.77 3.63
C ASN A 490 -36.82 9.93 2.35
N TYR A 491 -37.23 10.49 1.21
CA TYR A 491 -37.10 9.81 -0.09
C TYR A 491 -35.64 9.66 -0.53
N MET A 492 -34.80 10.71 -0.36
CA MET A 492 -33.36 10.65 -0.65
C MET A 492 -32.67 9.56 0.19
N ARG A 493 -32.95 9.53 1.50
CA ARG A 493 -32.45 8.49 2.40
C ARG A 493 -32.80 7.11 1.87
N HIS A 494 -34.07 6.88 1.52
CA HIS A 494 -34.51 5.61 0.95
C HIS A 494 -33.73 5.25 -0.32
N CYS A 495 -33.50 6.20 -1.23
CA CYS A 495 -32.75 5.95 -2.47
C CYS A 495 -31.32 5.47 -2.20
N ILE A 496 -30.60 6.17 -1.32
CA ILE A 496 -29.19 5.85 -1.01
C ILE A 496 -29.10 4.54 -0.22
N GLU A 497 -30.04 4.28 0.70
CA GLU A 497 -30.13 3.01 1.40
C GLU A 497 -30.35 1.84 0.42
N GLN A 498 -31.26 2.00 -0.56
CA GLN A 498 -31.47 1.01 -1.62
C GLN A 498 -30.21 0.79 -2.47
N ASP A 499 -29.49 1.83 -2.85
CA ASP A 499 -28.25 1.68 -3.63
C ASP A 499 -27.20 0.80 -2.91
N THR A 500 -27.04 0.98 -1.60
CA THR A 500 -26.09 0.14 -0.84
C THR A 500 -26.57 -1.31 -0.69
N GLN A 501 -27.88 -1.53 -0.60
CA GLN A 501 -28.48 -2.88 -0.52
C GLN A 501 -28.42 -3.62 -1.86
N MET A 502 -28.70 -2.93 -2.97
CA MET A 502 -28.68 -3.51 -4.31
C MET A 502 -27.29 -4.03 -4.70
N MET A 503 -26.21 -3.42 -4.20
CA MET A 503 -24.85 -3.91 -4.39
C MET A 503 -24.60 -5.30 -3.78
N LEU A 504 -25.40 -5.76 -2.82
CA LEU A 504 -25.15 -7.04 -2.15
C LEU A 504 -25.22 -8.23 -3.13
N HIS A 505 -26.29 -8.31 -3.93
CA HIS A 505 -26.51 -9.42 -4.87
C HIS A 505 -25.37 -9.63 -5.88
N PRO A 506 -24.93 -8.63 -6.66
CA PRO A 506 -23.83 -8.83 -7.59
C PRO A 506 -22.51 -9.15 -6.89
N ILE A 507 -22.24 -8.56 -5.70
CA ILE A 507 -21.03 -8.89 -4.93
C ILE A 507 -21.06 -10.36 -4.48
N ASP A 508 -22.20 -10.85 -4.00
CA ASP A 508 -22.37 -12.26 -3.62
C ASP A 508 -22.18 -13.20 -4.80
N ASN A 509 -22.79 -12.91 -5.95
CA ASN A 509 -22.64 -13.70 -7.15
C ASN A 509 -21.16 -13.77 -7.59
N MET A 510 -20.42 -12.66 -7.49
CA MET A 510 -18.99 -12.68 -7.79
C MET A 510 -18.17 -13.47 -6.75
N ILE A 511 -18.48 -13.36 -5.45
CA ILE A 511 -17.82 -14.14 -4.40
C ILE A 511 -18.00 -15.63 -4.69
N ASP A 512 -19.23 -16.06 -4.97
CA ASP A 512 -19.54 -17.47 -5.24
C ASP A 512 -18.86 -17.94 -6.53
N PHE A 513 -18.90 -17.13 -7.60
CA PHE A 513 -18.20 -17.41 -8.87
C PHE A 513 -16.70 -17.64 -8.67
N TYR A 514 -15.98 -16.73 -8.00
CA TYR A 514 -14.54 -16.89 -7.79
C TYR A 514 -14.22 -18.08 -6.86
N PHE A 515 -15.13 -18.39 -5.93
CA PHE A 515 -14.92 -19.45 -4.96
C PHE A 515 -15.04 -20.86 -5.58
N GLU A 516 -15.68 -21.02 -6.74
CA GLU A 516 -15.62 -22.26 -7.54
C GLU A 516 -14.16 -22.69 -7.80
N PHE A 517 -13.26 -21.71 -7.97
CA PHE A 517 -11.83 -21.88 -8.19
C PHE A 517 -10.99 -21.83 -6.90
N LYS A 518 -11.64 -21.87 -5.73
CA LYS A 518 -11.02 -21.68 -4.41
C LYS A 518 -10.31 -20.32 -4.27
N VAL A 519 -10.76 -19.32 -5.02
CA VAL A 519 -10.26 -17.93 -4.94
C VAL A 519 -11.22 -17.11 -4.07
N ASP A 520 -10.67 -16.49 -3.02
CA ASP A 520 -11.42 -15.54 -2.21
C ASP A 520 -11.30 -14.14 -2.84
N MET A 521 -12.39 -13.66 -3.43
CA MET A 521 -12.45 -12.37 -4.11
C MET A 521 -12.08 -11.20 -3.18
N LEU A 522 -12.59 -11.21 -1.95
CA LEU A 522 -12.49 -10.09 -1.02
C LEU A 522 -11.15 -10.05 -0.27
N LEU A 523 -10.38 -11.14 -0.26
CA LEU A 523 -8.97 -11.09 0.14
C LEU A 523 -8.11 -10.30 -0.87
N ASN A 524 -8.49 -10.30 -2.15
CA ASN A 524 -7.78 -9.61 -3.22
C ASN A 524 -8.24 -8.16 -3.43
N THR A 525 -7.64 -7.46 -4.39
CA THR A 525 -7.79 -6.00 -4.55
C THR A 525 -8.32 -5.59 -5.92
N SER A 526 -8.38 -6.51 -6.87
CA SER A 526 -8.79 -6.18 -8.24
C SER A 526 -9.18 -7.42 -9.05
N LEU A 527 -9.89 -7.18 -10.15
CA LEU A 527 -10.22 -8.15 -11.20
C LEU A 527 -8.95 -8.88 -11.67
N ALA A 528 -7.94 -8.13 -12.15
CA ALA A 528 -6.68 -8.70 -12.64
C ALA A 528 -6.01 -9.64 -11.62
N LYS A 529 -6.12 -9.32 -10.31
CA LYS A 529 -5.56 -10.16 -9.26
C LYS A 529 -6.34 -11.47 -9.09
N ASN A 530 -7.68 -11.38 -9.13
CA ASN A 530 -8.55 -12.56 -9.10
C ASN A 530 -8.34 -13.43 -10.34
N SER A 531 -8.36 -12.84 -11.54
CA SER A 531 -8.11 -13.56 -12.81
C SER A 531 -6.77 -14.28 -12.79
N CYS A 532 -5.72 -13.65 -12.25
CA CYS A 532 -4.42 -14.30 -12.06
C CYS A 532 -4.52 -15.51 -11.13
N GLN A 533 -5.21 -15.41 -9.99
CA GLN A 533 -5.37 -16.54 -9.09
C GLN A 533 -6.18 -17.68 -9.73
N VAL A 534 -7.28 -17.35 -10.42
CA VAL A 534 -8.09 -18.33 -11.16
C VAL A 534 -7.25 -19.03 -12.22
N LYS A 535 -6.48 -18.29 -13.03
CA LYS A 535 -5.55 -18.86 -14.02
C LYS A 535 -4.63 -19.90 -13.39
N TYR A 536 -4.02 -19.58 -12.25
CA TYR A 536 -3.13 -20.53 -11.57
C TYR A 536 -3.87 -21.65 -10.83
N SER A 537 -5.17 -21.54 -10.56
CA SER A 537 -5.98 -22.66 -10.06
C SER A 537 -6.07 -23.79 -11.09
N PHE A 538 -6.18 -23.45 -12.38
CA PHE A 538 -6.16 -24.44 -13.47
C PHE A 538 -4.80 -25.09 -13.65
N VAL A 539 -3.73 -24.28 -13.55
CA VAL A 539 -2.35 -24.78 -13.67
C VAL A 539 -2.03 -25.82 -12.59
N TYR A 540 -2.61 -25.67 -11.40
CA TYR A 540 -2.41 -26.56 -10.27
C TYR A 540 -3.63 -27.47 -9.99
N LYS A 541 -4.56 -27.62 -10.94
CA LYS A 541 -5.79 -28.41 -10.73
C LYS A 541 -5.53 -29.88 -10.39
N ASP A 542 -4.46 -30.43 -10.99
CA ASP A 542 -4.02 -31.82 -10.80
C ASP A 542 -2.97 -31.94 -9.69
N PHE A 543 -2.77 -30.89 -8.88
CA PHE A 543 -1.86 -30.94 -7.74
C PHE A 543 -2.47 -31.75 -6.60
N ASP A 544 -1.91 -32.92 -6.35
CA ASP A 544 -2.09 -33.70 -5.13
C ASP A 544 -0.89 -33.57 -4.18
N LEU A 545 -1.16 -33.27 -2.90
CA LEU A 545 -0.14 -33.23 -1.85
C LEU A 545 0.45 -34.62 -1.50
N SER A 546 -0.30 -35.68 -1.83
CA SER A 546 0.07 -37.07 -1.58
C SER A 546 0.93 -37.68 -2.68
N GLU A 547 0.85 -37.15 -3.91
CA GLU A 547 1.58 -37.67 -5.06
C GLU A 547 3.11 -37.53 -4.91
N SER A 548 3.82 -38.52 -5.42
CA SER A 548 5.27 -38.50 -5.56
C SER A 548 5.65 -37.89 -6.91
N TYR A 549 5.89 -36.57 -6.95
CA TYR A 549 6.38 -35.87 -8.15
C TYR A 549 7.87 -36.16 -8.41
N ASN A 550 8.23 -37.43 -8.60
CA ASN A 550 9.60 -37.86 -8.86
C ASN A 550 10.10 -37.39 -10.23
N ASP A 551 11.42 -37.16 -10.30
CA ASP A 551 12.12 -37.22 -11.58
C ASP A 551 12.02 -38.68 -12.04
N VAL A 552 11.43 -38.93 -13.21
CA VAL A 552 11.13 -40.29 -13.70
C VAL A 552 12.36 -41.18 -13.60
N ILE A 553 12.26 -42.29 -12.85
CA ILE A 553 13.27 -43.35 -12.80
C ILE A 553 12.75 -44.43 -13.75
N TYR A 554 13.41 -44.63 -14.89
CA TYR A 554 13.22 -45.85 -15.66
C TYR A 554 14.12 -46.93 -15.05
N ASP A 555 13.54 -48.05 -14.64
CA ASP A 555 14.28 -49.30 -14.49
C ASP A 555 14.48 -49.85 -15.90
N SER A 556 15.68 -49.72 -16.46
CA SER A 556 16.06 -50.61 -17.57
C SER A 556 16.55 -51.91 -16.96
N GLN A 557 15.68 -52.91 -16.96
CA GLN A 557 16.16 -54.28 -17.17
C GLN A 557 16.30 -54.47 -18.68
N ASP A 558 17.46 -54.99 -19.05
CA ASP A 558 17.97 -55.33 -20.38
C ASP A 558 18.51 -54.21 -21.29
N PRO A 559 19.82 -54.20 -21.56
CA PRO A 559 20.42 -53.53 -22.70
C PRO A 559 20.45 -54.52 -23.88
N LYS A 560 19.44 -54.47 -24.75
CA LYS A 560 19.52 -54.96 -26.12
C LYS A 560 18.32 -54.47 -26.92
N ASP A 561 18.64 -53.82 -28.03
CA ASP A 561 17.83 -53.59 -29.24
C ASP A 561 17.75 -52.11 -29.60
N ASP A 562 18.90 -51.60 -30.04
CA ASP A 562 18.96 -50.56 -31.06
C ASP A 562 18.49 -51.19 -32.39
N GLU A 563 17.24 -50.99 -32.79
CA GLU A 563 16.85 -50.77 -34.19
C GLU A 563 15.34 -50.51 -34.36
N ALA A 564 15.05 -49.39 -35.04
CA ALA A 564 13.89 -49.07 -35.88
C ALA A 564 12.47 -49.44 -35.41
N THR A 565 11.64 -48.43 -35.10
CA THR A 565 10.29 -48.32 -35.71
C THR A 565 9.67 -46.93 -35.55
N GLU A 566 9.56 -46.20 -36.67
CA GLU A 566 8.49 -45.22 -36.88
C GLU A 566 7.17 -45.97 -37.09
N ARG A 567 6.17 -45.73 -36.23
CA ARG A 567 4.76 -45.41 -36.60
C ARG A 567 3.81 -45.52 -35.40
N SER A 568 2.93 -44.51 -35.33
CA SER A 568 1.54 -44.59 -34.88
C SER A 568 1.25 -44.95 -33.42
N SER A 569 0.86 -43.97 -32.61
CA SER A 569 -0.46 -44.04 -31.96
C SER A 569 -0.95 -42.66 -31.48
N THR A 570 -2.20 -42.40 -31.81
CA THR A 570 -3.06 -41.30 -31.41
C THR A 570 -3.44 -41.44 -29.94
N THR A 571 -2.88 -40.61 -29.06
CA THR A 571 -3.50 -40.14 -27.80
C THR A 571 -2.75 -38.88 -27.38
N PHE A 572 -3.46 -37.84 -26.91
CA PHE A 572 -2.92 -36.55 -26.47
C PHE A 572 -1.69 -36.72 -25.54
N GLY A 573 -0.49 -36.62 -26.12
CA GLY A 573 0.78 -36.92 -25.47
C GLY A 573 1.69 -35.69 -25.47
N VAL A 574 1.95 -35.19 -24.27
CA VAL A 574 2.86 -34.07 -23.98
C VAL A 574 4.30 -34.51 -24.32
N ALA A 575 4.95 -33.84 -25.27
CA ALA A 575 6.39 -33.97 -25.45
C ALA A 575 7.13 -33.22 -24.31
N PRO A 576 7.97 -33.87 -23.49
CA PRO A 576 8.70 -33.19 -22.42
C PRO A 576 9.87 -32.38 -23.01
N LEU A 577 9.80 -31.05 -22.95
CA LEU A 577 10.92 -30.14 -23.28
C LEU A 577 11.96 -30.00 -22.15
N LEU A 578 12.30 -31.12 -21.51
CA LEU A 578 13.49 -31.33 -20.69
C LEU A 578 13.87 -32.79 -20.87
N LYS A 579 14.89 -33.08 -21.70
CA LYS A 579 15.43 -34.44 -21.81
C LYS A 579 15.78 -34.93 -20.40
N ALA A 580 15.07 -35.95 -19.93
CA ALA A 580 15.34 -36.61 -18.68
C ALA A 580 16.79 -37.16 -18.69
N SER A 581 17.49 -36.99 -17.58
CA SER A 581 18.82 -37.58 -17.36
C SER A 581 18.66 -39.11 -17.32
N PRO A 582 19.28 -39.90 -18.22
CA PRO A 582 18.97 -41.33 -18.37
C PRO A 582 19.39 -42.27 -17.23
N ASP A 583 20.10 -41.82 -16.19
CA ASP A 583 20.68 -42.73 -15.19
C ASP A 583 20.57 -42.19 -13.76
N VAL A 584 19.43 -42.38 -13.10
CA VAL A 584 19.30 -42.07 -11.68
C VAL A 584 19.39 -43.35 -10.87
N LYS A 585 20.62 -43.84 -10.67
CA LYS A 585 20.90 -45.03 -9.83
C LYS A 585 20.38 -44.83 -8.40
N GLN A 586 19.71 -45.87 -7.88
CA GLN A 586 19.26 -45.93 -6.49
C GLN A 586 20.45 -45.71 -5.54
N PHE A 587 20.23 -44.95 -4.47
CA PHE A 587 21.27 -44.70 -3.49
C PHE A 587 21.52 -45.95 -2.64
N ILE A 588 22.76 -46.43 -2.61
CA ILE A 588 23.19 -47.48 -1.70
C ILE A 588 24.01 -46.86 -0.57
N LEU A 589 23.54 -47.06 0.68
CA LEU A 589 24.23 -46.53 1.86
C LEU A 589 25.57 -47.26 2.07
N THR A 590 26.68 -46.53 2.01
CA THR A 590 28.02 -47.07 2.32
C THR A 590 28.31 -46.94 3.83
N PRO A 591 29.11 -47.84 4.43
CA PRO A 591 29.49 -47.74 5.84
C PRO A 591 30.18 -46.41 6.19
N GLN A 592 31.02 -45.91 5.28
CA GLN A 592 31.72 -44.62 5.43
C GLN A 592 30.74 -43.44 5.46
N TYR A 593 29.77 -43.41 4.54
CA TYR A 593 28.74 -42.38 4.53
C TYR A 593 27.91 -42.43 5.81
N TRP A 594 27.54 -43.64 6.26
CA TRP A 594 26.80 -43.84 7.51
C TRP A 594 27.57 -43.33 8.72
N GLN A 595 28.85 -43.64 8.84
CA GLN A 595 29.71 -43.14 9.93
C GLN A 595 29.74 -41.62 9.98
N LEU A 596 29.89 -40.94 8.83
CA LEU A 596 29.82 -39.48 8.75
C LEU A 596 28.47 -38.95 9.23
N LYS A 597 27.35 -39.55 8.79
CA LYS A 597 26.01 -39.14 9.22
C LYS A 597 25.78 -39.34 10.71
N VAL A 598 26.19 -40.47 11.27
CA VAL A 598 26.09 -40.75 12.72
C VAL A 598 26.89 -39.71 13.53
N ASN A 599 28.08 -39.34 13.07
CA ASN A 599 28.88 -38.29 13.70
C ASN A 599 28.15 -36.93 13.65
N ASP A 600 27.57 -36.56 12.50
CA ASP A 600 26.78 -35.33 12.38
C ASP A 600 25.60 -35.29 13.37
N TYR A 601 24.86 -36.40 13.49
CA TYR A 601 23.68 -36.48 14.37
C TYR A 601 24.08 -36.37 15.84
N ASN A 602 25.15 -37.07 16.24
CA ASN A 602 25.68 -37.02 17.60
C ASN A 602 26.18 -35.62 17.98
N GLU A 603 26.87 -34.93 17.07
CA GLU A 603 27.32 -33.56 17.29
C GLU A 603 26.14 -32.56 17.35
N GLN A 604 25.11 -32.75 16.54
CA GLN A 604 23.89 -31.94 16.64
C GLN A 604 23.20 -32.10 18.00
N ASP A 605 23.05 -33.33 18.48
CA ASP A 605 22.39 -33.59 19.77
C ASP A 605 23.22 -33.13 20.96
N LYS A 606 24.56 -33.24 20.84
CA LYS A 606 25.51 -32.69 21.82
C LYS A 606 25.38 -31.17 21.92
N ARG A 607 25.38 -30.46 20.80
CA ARG A 607 25.24 -28.99 20.75
C ARG A 607 23.91 -28.51 21.36
N GLN A 608 22.87 -29.31 21.21
CA GLN A 608 21.52 -29.00 21.71
C GLN A 608 21.23 -29.63 23.09
N LYS A 609 22.24 -30.20 23.76
CA LYS A 609 22.15 -30.79 25.10
C LYS A 609 21.02 -31.83 25.27
N ARG A 610 20.75 -32.62 24.24
CA ARG A 610 19.73 -33.70 24.28
C ARG A 610 20.28 -34.95 24.97
N ASP A 611 19.39 -35.79 25.51
CA ASP A 611 19.77 -37.10 26.06
C ASP A 611 20.20 -38.06 24.94
N ARG A 612 21.44 -38.55 25.01
CA ARG A 612 22.07 -39.38 23.98
C ARG A 612 22.21 -40.85 24.37
N LYS A 613 21.61 -41.31 25.49
CA LYS A 613 21.74 -42.72 25.96
C LYS A 613 21.36 -43.77 24.91
N HIS A 614 20.39 -43.48 24.05
CA HIS A 614 19.88 -44.40 23.03
C HIS A 614 20.00 -43.82 21.61
N ASN A 615 20.99 -42.97 21.37
CA ASN A 615 21.19 -42.34 20.07
C ASN A 615 21.59 -43.38 19.01
N ILE A 616 21.35 -43.05 17.74
CA ILE A 616 21.79 -43.88 16.62
C ILE A 616 23.31 -44.07 16.64
N THR A 617 23.76 -45.28 16.33
CA THR A 617 25.17 -45.66 16.31
C THR A 617 25.59 -46.22 14.96
N ILE A 618 26.89 -46.40 14.78
CA ILE A 618 27.46 -47.04 13.58
C ILE A 618 26.93 -48.48 13.42
N LYS A 619 26.61 -49.16 14.54
CA LYS A 619 26.06 -50.54 14.54
C LYS A 619 24.67 -50.64 13.90
N ASP A 620 23.97 -49.52 13.73
CA ASP A 620 22.63 -49.50 13.11
C ASP A 620 22.66 -49.47 11.57
N TYR A 621 23.84 -49.64 10.97
CA TYR A 621 24.08 -49.57 9.53
C TYR A 621 23.09 -50.42 8.71
N GLU A 622 22.96 -51.72 9.00
CA GLU A 622 22.11 -52.62 8.21
C GLU A 622 20.63 -52.24 8.27
N TYR A 623 20.17 -51.77 9.45
CA TYR A 623 18.80 -51.29 9.61
C TYR A 623 18.54 -50.09 8.68
N PHE A 624 19.40 -49.06 8.71
CA PHE A 624 19.20 -47.85 7.91
C PHE A 624 19.50 -48.04 6.42
N LYS A 625 20.41 -48.96 6.06
CA LYS A 625 20.63 -49.38 4.68
C LYS A 625 19.35 -49.96 4.09
N LYS A 626 18.72 -50.93 4.78
CA LYS A 626 17.43 -51.50 4.35
C LYS A 626 16.32 -50.45 4.34
N LEU A 627 16.29 -49.56 5.34
CA LEU A 627 15.31 -48.48 5.42
C LEU A 627 15.38 -47.55 4.20
N PHE A 628 16.57 -47.06 3.81
CA PHE A 628 16.71 -46.16 2.67
C PHE A 628 16.50 -46.83 1.30
N ILE A 629 16.59 -48.16 1.21
CA ILE A 629 16.26 -48.90 -0.01
C ILE A 629 14.74 -49.07 -0.16
N THR A 630 14.06 -49.37 0.94
CA THR A 630 12.64 -49.75 0.95
C THR A 630 11.69 -48.55 1.13
N HIS A 631 12.16 -47.48 1.75
CA HIS A 631 11.34 -46.30 2.07
C HIS A 631 11.72 -45.10 1.20
N THR A 632 10.78 -44.16 1.10
CA THR A 632 10.95 -42.87 0.45
C THR A 632 11.17 -41.77 1.50
N CYS A 633 11.53 -40.57 1.04
CA CYS A 633 11.52 -39.38 1.88
C CYS A 633 10.10 -39.14 2.42
N HIS A 634 9.91 -39.10 3.74
CA HIS A 634 8.58 -38.91 4.34
C HIS A 634 7.92 -37.55 4.00
N MET A 635 8.71 -36.53 3.61
CA MET A 635 8.17 -35.20 3.24
C MET A 635 7.78 -35.12 1.76
N CYS A 636 8.61 -35.62 0.84
CA CYS A 636 8.38 -35.46 -0.61
C CYS A 636 8.04 -36.76 -1.35
N GLN A 637 7.97 -37.88 -0.62
CA GLN A 637 7.65 -39.21 -1.13
C GLN A 637 8.62 -39.71 -2.21
N SER A 638 9.77 -39.06 -2.40
CA SER A 638 10.75 -39.48 -3.39
C SER A 638 11.67 -40.59 -2.92
N ARG A 639 11.99 -41.49 -3.85
CA ARG A 639 13.06 -42.47 -3.65
C ARG A 639 14.42 -41.76 -3.52
N PHE A 640 15.32 -42.40 -2.78
CA PHE A 640 16.67 -41.89 -2.56
C PHE A 640 17.60 -42.30 -3.71
N ASN A 641 18.37 -41.33 -4.19
CA ASN A 641 19.35 -41.52 -5.25
C ASN A 641 20.58 -40.63 -4.98
N TYR A 642 21.63 -40.73 -5.80
CA TYR A 642 22.86 -39.96 -5.56
C TYR A 642 22.71 -38.44 -5.69
N LYS A 643 21.68 -37.95 -6.41
CA LYS A 643 21.30 -36.51 -6.46
C LYS A 643 20.37 -36.13 -5.29
N ASN A 644 19.55 -37.06 -4.82
CA ASN A 644 18.58 -36.92 -3.73
C ASN A 644 18.98 -37.81 -2.53
N LYS A 645 20.14 -37.54 -1.93
CA LYS A 645 20.72 -38.39 -0.88
C LYS A 645 19.83 -38.42 0.38
N PRO A 646 19.74 -39.58 1.07
CA PRO A 646 18.97 -39.71 2.30
C PRO A 646 19.67 -39.04 3.49
N THR A 647 18.87 -38.66 4.46
CA THR A 647 19.22 -38.25 5.82
C THR A 647 18.07 -38.67 6.75
N LEU A 648 18.25 -38.46 8.05
CA LEU A 648 17.24 -38.68 9.06
C LEU A 648 16.70 -37.35 9.55
N ASP A 649 15.39 -37.23 9.54
CA ASP A 649 14.66 -36.11 10.14
C ASP A 649 14.08 -36.53 11.48
N ARG A 650 14.08 -35.64 12.47
CA ARG A 650 13.55 -35.95 13.80
C ARG A 650 12.03 -35.78 13.82
N ILE A 651 11.35 -36.72 14.47
CA ILE A 651 9.91 -36.61 14.72
C ILE A 651 9.66 -35.50 15.75
N ASP A 652 10.39 -35.53 16.87
CA ASP A 652 10.40 -34.52 17.91
C ASP A 652 11.81 -33.89 18.03
N ASN A 653 11.88 -32.57 17.85
CA ASN A 653 13.12 -31.80 17.90
C ASN A 653 13.71 -31.62 19.31
N ALA A 654 12.93 -31.90 20.36
CA ALA A 654 13.42 -31.91 21.74
C ALA A 654 14.16 -33.23 22.08
N LYS A 655 13.86 -34.32 21.36
CA LYS A 655 14.45 -35.64 21.56
C LYS A 655 15.64 -35.88 20.63
N ALA A 656 16.60 -36.69 21.08
CA ALA A 656 17.75 -37.08 20.27
C ALA A 656 17.36 -37.99 19.10
N HIS A 657 18.30 -38.26 18.21
CA HIS A 657 18.08 -39.21 17.11
C HIS A 657 18.05 -40.64 17.63
N THR A 658 16.88 -41.13 18.03
CA THR A 658 16.67 -42.55 18.32
C THR A 658 15.96 -43.19 17.12
N LYS A 659 16.04 -44.52 16.95
CA LYS A 659 15.32 -45.23 15.88
C LYS A 659 13.82 -44.93 15.86
N ALA A 660 13.21 -44.73 17.04
CA ALA A 660 11.79 -44.40 17.19
C ALA A 660 11.46 -42.91 16.95
N ASN A 661 12.47 -42.03 16.94
CA ASN A 661 12.30 -40.58 16.80
C ASN A 661 12.82 -40.05 15.44
N VAL A 662 13.05 -40.92 14.45
CA VAL A 662 13.55 -40.48 13.14
C VAL A 662 12.76 -41.06 11.98
N LEU A 663 12.65 -40.27 10.91
CA LEU A 663 12.06 -40.69 9.64
C LEU A 663 13.06 -40.46 8.49
N PRO A 664 13.07 -41.33 7.46
CA PRO A 664 13.83 -41.08 6.25
C PRO A 664 13.41 -39.77 5.59
N CYS A 665 14.37 -38.93 5.25
CA CYS A 665 14.14 -37.65 4.60
C CYS A 665 15.27 -37.36 3.61
N CYS A 666 15.05 -36.55 2.58
CA CYS A 666 16.15 -36.13 1.73
C CYS A 666 16.78 -34.84 2.25
N LEU A 667 18.05 -34.62 1.90
CA LEU A 667 18.81 -33.44 2.35
C LEU A 667 18.11 -32.11 2.05
N TYR A 668 17.50 -32.00 0.86
CA TYR A 668 16.76 -30.79 0.48
C TYR A 668 15.56 -30.55 1.41
N CYS A 669 14.73 -31.58 1.63
CA CYS A 669 13.53 -31.48 2.44
C CYS A 669 13.85 -31.16 3.89
N ASN A 670 14.81 -31.89 4.49
CA ASN A 670 15.25 -31.67 5.86
C ASN A 670 15.81 -30.24 6.06
N LYS A 671 16.61 -29.74 5.09
CA LYS A 671 17.14 -28.37 5.13
C LYS A 671 16.05 -27.31 4.93
N TYR A 672 15.08 -27.55 4.05
CA TYR A 672 14.00 -26.60 3.78
C TYR A 672 13.02 -26.51 4.96
N ALA A 673 12.63 -27.66 5.51
CA ALA A 673 11.76 -27.75 6.67
C ALA A 673 12.41 -27.12 7.89
N SER A 674 13.64 -27.52 8.25
CA SER A 674 14.36 -26.97 9.40
C SER A 674 13.46 -26.87 10.64
N ASN A 675 13.29 -25.68 11.23
CA ASN A 675 12.39 -25.42 12.37
C ASN A 675 11.02 -24.85 11.96
N ARG A 676 10.61 -24.99 10.69
CA ARG A 676 9.30 -24.54 10.20
C ARG A 676 8.22 -25.59 10.49
N ASP A 677 6.97 -25.18 10.35
CA ASP A 677 5.84 -26.11 10.37
C ASP A 677 6.02 -27.22 9.32
N LYS A 678 5.91 -28.47 9.76
CA LYS A 678 6.22 -29.65 8.94
C LYS A 678 5.24 -29.80 7.77
N ASN A 679 3.97 -29.50 8.00
CA ASN A 679 2.91 -29.65 7.01
C ASN A 679 3.02 -28.55 5.94
N GLU A 680 3.22 -27.30 6.35
CA GLU A 680 3.48 -26.20 5.41
C GLU A 680 4.79 -26.41 4.62
N ALA A 681 5.83 -26.92 5.28
CA ALA A 681 7.09 -27.24 4.61
C ALA A 681 6.88 -28.32 3.54
N ARG A 682 6.16 -29.40 3.88
CA ARG A 682 5.77 -30.45 2.93
C ARG A 682 4.99 -29.88 1.75
N LEU A 683 4.00 -29.02 1.99
CA LEU A 683 3.23 -28.37 0.93
C LEU A 683 4.13 -27.56 -0.01
N MET A 684 5.00 -26.71 0.53
CA MET A 684 5.90 -25.90 -0.28
C MET A 684 6.89 -26.75 -1.09
N ILE A 685 7.38 -27.85 -0.52
CA ILE A 685 8.26 -28.80 -1.20
C ILE A 685 7.50 -29.45 -2.37
N GLN A 686 6.29 -29.96 -2.13
CA GLN A 686 5.51 -30.62 -3.17
C GLN A 686 5.09 -29.66 -4.29
N LEU A 687 4.63 -28.45 -3.95
CA LEU A 687 4.33 -27.40 -4.95
C LEU A 687 5.54 -27.09 -5.83
N ARG A 688 6.74 -27.05 -5.23
CA ARG A 688 7.98 -26.85 -5.99
C ARG A 688 8.25 -28.02 -6.93
N ARG A 689 8.07 -29.26 -6.48
CA ARG A 689 8.32 -30.44 -7.31
C ARG A 689 7.31 -30.53 -8.46
N PHE A 690 6.04 -30.29 -8.19
CA PHE A 690 5.00 -30.16 -9.21
C PHE A 690 5.39 -29.10 -10.25
N ALA A 691 5.79 -27.91 -9.78
CA ALA A 691 6.25 -26.84 -10.66
C ALA A 691 7.46 -27.25 -11.52
N LEU A 692 8.42 -27.99 -10.96
CA LEU A 692 9.57 -28.47 -11.72
C LEU A 692 9.19 -29.56 -12.74
N LYS A 693 8.36 -30.54 -12.35
CA LYS A 693 7.88 -31.65 -13.20
C LYS A 693 7.16 -31.14 -14.45
N TYR A 694 6.31 -30.13 -14.27
CA TYR A 694 5.48 -29.57 -15.35
C TYR A 694 6.03 -28.26 -15.95
N GLY A 695 7.26 -27.88 -15.57
CA GLY A 695 7.94 -26.70 -16.10
C GLY A 695 7.31 -25.34 -15.74
N LEU A 696 6.51 -25.26 -14.68
CA LEU A 696 5.70 -24.10 -14.31
C LEU A 696 6.52 -22.89 -13.83
N PRO A 697 5.92 -21.68 -13.89
CA PRO A 697 6.57 -20.45 -13.41
C PRO A 697 6.96 -20.49 -11.92
N MET A 698 8.09 -19.88 -11.62
CA MET A 698 8.63 -19.70 -10.26
C MET A 698 9.03 -18.24 -10.03
N THR A 699 9.17 -17.82 -8.77
CA THR A 699 9.58 -16.45 -8.42
C THR A 699 10.99 -16.14 -8.94
N ILE A 700 11.20 -14.89 -9.38
CA ILE A 700 12.51 -14.40 -9.81
C ILE A 700 13.43 -14.30 -8.59
N SER A 701 14.56 -15.00 -8.63
CA SER A 701 15.61 -14.96 -7.60
C SER A 701 16.88 -14.24 -8.05
N ASP A 702 16.96 -13.86 -9.33
CA ASP A 702 18.13 -13.26 -9.95
C ASP A 702 17.92 -11.76 -10.20
N GLN A 703 18.87 -10.95 -9.72
CA GLN A 703 18.81 -9.50 -9.75
C GLN A 703 18.90 -8.93 -11.18
N GLN A 704 19.71 -9.54 -12.05
CA GLN A 704 19.86 -9.12 -13.44
C GLN A 704 18.59 -9.43 -14.23
N VAL A 705 18.01 -10.62 -14.02
CA VAL A 705 16.72 -10.99 -14.63
C VAL A 705 15.62 -10.02 -14.20
N TYR A 706 15.56 -9.68 -12.90
CA TYR A 706 14.60 -8.68 -12.42
C TYR A 706 14.79 -7.33 -13.10
N GLN A 707 16.04 -6.85 -13.24
CA GLN A 707 16.33 -5.56 -13.87
C GLN A 707 15.95 -5.53 -15.35
N LEU A 708 16.25 -6.60 -16.09
CA LEU A 708 15.86 -6.74 -17.50
C LEU A 708 14.35 -6.71 -17.64
N CYS A 709 13.63 -7.56 -16.90
CA CYS A 709 12.18 -7.53 -16.88
C CYS A 709 11.64 -6.14 -16.48
N ARG A 710 12.24 -5.49 -15.47
CA ARG A 710 11.76 -4.19 -14.97
C ARG A 710 11.94 -3.05 -15.96
N ARG A 711 13.02 -3.05 -16.75
CA ARG A 711 13.30 -2.04 -17.77
C ARG A 711 12.26 -2.07 -18.89
N ASP A 712 11.84 -3.27 -19.27
CA ASP A 712 10.91 -3.47 -20.38
C ASP A 712 9.44 -3.38 -19.92
N LEU A 713 9.20 -3.15 -18.61
CA LEU A 713 7.88 -2.90 -18.03
C LEU A 713 7.48 -1.42 -18.17
N THR A 714 6.61 -1.13 -19.13
CA THR A 714 5.89 0.15 -19.27
C THR A 714 4.48 0.05 -18.65
N GLY A 715 4.15 0.95 -17.71
CA GLY A 715 2.88 0.94 -16.96
C GLY A 715 2.99 0.48 -15.48
N GLY A 716 1.94 0.74 -14.69
CA GLY A 716 1.90 0.48 -13.24
C GLY A 716 2.04 -1.01 -12.83
N ILE A 717 2.15 -1.26 -11.51
CA ILE A 717 2.52 -2.54 -10.84
C ILE A 717 1.75 -3.81 -11.33
N SER A 718 0.66 -3.67 -12.07
CA SER A 718 -0.08 -4.78 -12.69
C SER A 718 0.29 -4.95 -14.17
N TYR A 719 1.47 -5.53 -14.43
CA TYR A 719 1.72 -6.15 -15.74
C TYR A 719 1.33 -7.62 -15.64
N VAL A 720 0.10 -7.92 -16.04
CA VAL A 720 -0.26 -9.27 -16.46
C VAL A 720 0.05 -9.28 -17.96
N ALA A 721 1.21 -9.83 -18.34
CA ALA A 721 1.39 -10.23 -19.73
C ALA A 721 0.20 -11.15 -20.06
N HIS A 722 -0.54 -10.79 -21.13
CA HIS A 722 -1.90 -11.23 -21.48
C HIS A 722 -3.02 -10.39 -20.88
N ARG A 723 -3.21 -9.17 -21.43
CA ARG A 723 -4.47 -8.41 -21.32
C ARG A 723 -5.65 -9.16 -21.96
N GLU A 724 -5.36 -10.11 -22.85
CA GLU A 724 -6.30 -11.02 -23.49
C GLU A 724 -6.02 -12.46 -23.05
N ASN A 725 -6.93 -13.08 -22.31
CA ASN A 725 -6.85 -14.50 -21.95
C ASN A 725 -8.00 -15.24 -22.63
N ILE A 726 -7.75 -15.81 -23.80
CA ILE A 726 -8.70 -16.53 -24.65
C ILE A 726 -8.68 -18.04 -24.31
N ALA A 727 -9.87 -18.62 -24.11
CA ALA A 727 -10.04 -20.05 -23.90
C ALA A 727 -9.59 -20.85 -25.12
N GLY A 728 -8.82 -21.91 -24.91
CA GLY A 728 -8.30 -22.76 -25.98
C GLY A 728 -7.11 -22.18 -26.74
N GLU A 729 -6.75 -20.90 -26.52
CA GLU A 729 -5.70 -20.22 -27.28
C GLU A 729 -4.56 -19.71 -26.40
N THR A 730 -4.87 -19.00 -25.30
CA THR A 730 -3.82 -18.40 -24.46
C THR A 730 -3.06 -19.45 -23.69
N LYS A 731 -1.74 -19.49 -23.86
CA LYS A 731 -0.83 -20.40 -23.16
C LYS A 731 -0.26 -19.77 -21.88
N ILE A 732 0.26 -20.61 -20.99
CA ILE A 732 1.04 -20.16 -19.84
C ILE A 732 2.47 -19.88 -20.29
N ASN A 733 2.99 -18.69 -20.01
CA ASN A 733 4.35 -18.34 -20.41
C ASN A 733 5.35 -18.56 -19.29
N LYS A 734 6.57 -18.91 -19.70
CA LYS A 734 7.75 -18.99 -18.85
C LYS A 734 8.84 -18.10 -19.40
N PHE A 735 9.44 -17.31 -18.52
CA PHE A 735 10.62 -16.52 -18.85
C PHE A 735 11.89 -17.38 -18.66
N ILE A 736 12.76 -17.36 -19.67
CA ILE A 736 14.09 -17.97 -19.63
C ILE A 736 15.11 -16.87 -19.85
N TYR A 737 16.05 -16.76 -18.92
CA TYR A 737 17.18 -15.85 -19.06
C TYR A 737 18.29 -16.52 -19.84
N ASP A 738 18.69 -15.90 -20.96
CA ASP A 738 19.89 -16.26 -21.68
C ASP A 738 21.05 -15.36 -21.23
N LYS A 739 22.05 -15.99 -20.61
CA LYS A 739 23.25 -15.32 -20.11
C LYS A 739 24.15 -14.82 -21.24
N TYR A 740 24.14 -15.48 -22.40
CA TYR A 740 25.03 -15.15 -23.51
C TYR A 740 24.56 -13.89 -24.24
N SER A 741 23.26 -13.81 -24.55
CA SER A 741 22.66 -12.62 -25.15
C SER A 741 22.28 -11.55 -24.12
N ASN A 742 22.37 -11.86 -22.81
CA ASN A 742 21.88 -11.01 -21.72
C ASN A 742 20.42 -10.56 -21.92
N SER A 743 19.58 -11.48 -22.35
CA SER A 743 18.17 -11.23 -22.68
C SER A 743 17.23 -12.22 -22.00
N VAL A 744 15.96 -11.84 -21.86
CA VAL A 744 14.91 -12.68 -21.28
C VAL A 744 13.91 -13.03 -22.36
N HIS A 745 13.73 -14.32 -22.63
CA HIS A 745 12.78 -14.82 -23.62
C HIS A 745 11.53 -15.36 -22.95
N SER A 746 10.36 -15.05 -23.50
CA SER A 746 9.08 -15.63 -23.10
C SER A 746 8.75 -16.83 -24.00
N PHE A 747 8.51 -17.99 -23.41
CA PHE A 747 8.10 -19.20 -24.13
C PHE A 747 6.76 -19.70 -23.63
N ASP A 748 5.93 -20.16 -24.57
CA ASP A 748 4.65 -20.79 -24.27
C ASP A 748 4.86 -22.22 -23.75
N LEU A 749 4.24 -22.53 -22.62
CA LEU A 749 4.12 -23.88 -22.10
C LEU A 749 2.92 -24.59 -22.77
N PRO A 750 2.88 -25.93 -22.79
CA PRO A 750 1.74 -26.68 -23.35
C PRO A 750 0.43 -26.52 -22.54
N HIS A 751 0.46 -25.77 -21.45
CA HIS A 751 -0.69 -25.47 -20.62
C HIS A 751 -1.51 -24.35 -21.28
N VAL A 752 -2.67 -24.70 -21.81
CA VAL A 752 -3.61 -23.77 -22.45
C VAL A 752 -4.68 -23.38 -21.44
N MET A 753 -5.03 -22.10 -21.39
CA MET A 753 -6.18 -21.62 -20.64
C MET A 753 -7.44 -22.22 -21.24
N THR A 754 -8.19 -23.01 -20.49
CA THR A 754 -9.38 -23.69 -21.01
C THR A 754 -10.66 -22.84 -20.93
N HIS A 755 -10.58 -21.65 -20.32
CA HIS A 755 -11.72 -20.78 -20.05
C HIS A 755 -11.27 -19.31 -20.10
N VAL A 756 -12.14 -18.43 -20.61
CA VAL A 756 -11.93 -16.97 -20.67
C VAL A 756 -12.29 -16.39 -19.31
N TYR A 757 -11.35 -15.70 -18.64
CA TYR A 757 -11.58 -15.18 -17.28
C TYR A 757 -11.61 -13.66 -17.17
N SER A 758 -11.05 -12.92 -18.14
CA SER A 758 -11.33 -11.50 -18.38
C SER A 758 -10.58 -11.01 -19.62
N LEU A 759 -11.25 -10.19 -20.43
CA LEU A 759 -10.59 -9.27 -21.36
C LEU A 759 -10.35 -7.96 -20.59
N ASP A 760 -9.10 -7.69 -20.20
CA ASP A 760 -8.74 -6.41 -19.57
C ASP A 760 -8.50 -5.41 -20.70
N PHE A 761 -9.58 -4.85 -21.25
CA PHE A 761 -9.52 -3.74 -22.20
C PHE A 761 -9.19 -2.45 -21.44
N ASN A 762 -7.90 -2.23 -21.17
CA ASN A 762 -7.37 -0.86 -21.09
C ASN A 762 -6.82 -0.45 -22.45
#